data_AF-A0A5D4M157-F1
#
_entry.id   AF-A0A5D4M157-F1
#
_cell.length_a   1.000
_cell.length_b   1.000
_cell.length_c   1.000
_cell.angle_alpha   90.00
_cell.angle_beta   90.00
_cell.angle_gamma   90.00
#
_symmetry.space_group_name_H-M   'P 1'
#
loop_
_entity.id
_entity.type
_entity.pdbx_description
1 polymer ?
#
loop_
_entity_poly.entity_id
_entity_poly.type
_entity_poly.pdbx_seq_one_letter_code
_entity_poly.pdbx_strand_id
1 'polypeptide(L)'
;MAERKLESYFINANYEYHQMVQDLQQCLNPEVSSEVIALVQKMTDEAMTGVWDRLQQRYEQLRELEDSFPEKPEKEDQSNYLKEFFRLTDPGMVAADLKQALNFDSLEEEYREFIGSMSTQEYGEIFKRYTYPAHFFNGLKAAVLHHIDQLTSALKTYAEIIGQHAILLDSIHQGNKDKAFIKGGASLLGMLIGIPFAGAGVGALMGGNDETRINGSLNKVFGNWNTYVDHFNEFLGSLEENYQLAMMTIYGGTILRVNDQLEALHFTFEEMALLSCNYSLTLTKKERKDTREWVEETTAGITELIKRKSWREAIKVSKELIQIISQRPITARTELYDGKSAMYIANLFYYSSFQEALLEEYRNGHVDSFYHTVQKLYKELPLLVKDKDLETDYSPSGELVFRFVKEALKRGNQEDLRVFLEYLQRISERFDNRKGYIGEFTDTASDFSKEYKTYLALEKFLSDVFSIELDIHNDDPEIHLSRSSLKELRKIDKEIGDEDELTRYLKKQYLKSFLIPRKKISFNWLASNKKKVISAAILALLLIFGMKYADPIIERSKNGLAALQSNEAEVTAEEQTELITLRITSEYGNIRSNPSLDSDIVQSVNQTEELQYLNEEQQDTEGRSWFHVKLSTGEQGWISSKITERITVE
;
A
#
# COMPACT_ATOMS: atom_id res chain seq x y z
N MET A 1 29.66 -25.64 -15.87
CA MET A 1 29.53 -24.41 -16.69
C MET A 1 30.41 -23.37 -16.03
N ALA A 2 31.19 -22.59 -16.79
CA ALA A 2 31.94 -21.48 -16.20
C ALA A 2 30.92 -20.50 -15.60
N GLU A 3 31.07 -20.15 -14.31
CA GLU A 3 30.21 -19.17 -13.65
C GLU A 3 30.28 -17.86 -14.44
N ARG A 4 29.13 -17.43 -14.98
CA ARG A 4 29.01 -16.11 -15.59
C ARG A 4 29.14 -15.07 -14.48
N LYS A 5 29.96 -14.04 -14.71
CA LYS A 5 30.05 -12.93 -13.77
C LYS A 5 28.78 -12.09 -13.82
N LEU A 6 28.41 -11.46 -12.71
CA LEU A 6 27.17 -10.68 -12.56
C LEU A 6 27.03 -9.62 -13.66
N GLU A 7 28.13 -8.96 -14.01
CA GLU A 7 28.19 -7.88 -15.00
C GLU A 7 27.78 -8.36 -16.41
N SER A 8 27.92 -9.66 -16.70
CA SER A 8 27.54 -10.20 -18.01
C SER A 8 26.03 -10.23 -18.26
N TYR A 9 25.22 -10.18 -17.20
CA TYR A 9 23.75 -10.09 -17.31
C TYR A 9 23.29 -8.65 -17.63
N PHE A 10 24.12 -7.65 -17.33
CA PHE A 10 23.79 -6.23 -17.54
C PHE A 10 24.15 -5.74 -18.95
N ILE A 11 24.69 -6.62 -19.81
CA ILE A 11 24.94 -6.32 -21.22
C ILE A 11 23.63 -6.07 -21.97
N ASN A 12 22.56 -6.79 -21.60
CA ASN A 12 21.22 -6.58 -22.14
C ASN A 12 20.21 -6.64 -20.99
N ALA A 13 20.26 -5.61 -20.14
CA ALA A 13 19.50 -5.60 -18.89
C ALA A 13 17.99 -5.68 -19.13
N ASN A 14 17.50 -4.99 -20.15
CA ASN A 14 16.11 -5.01 -20.55
C ASN A 14 15.62 -6.43 -20.92
N TYR A 15 16.42 -7.20 -21.67
CA TYR A 15 16.09 -8.59 -21.98
C TYR A 15 16.02 -9.47 -20.73
N GLU A 16 17.04 -9.41 -19.85
CA GLU A 16 17.08 -10.21 -18.62
C GLU A 16 15.92 -9.83 -17.67
N TYR A 17 15.59 -8.54 -17.56
CA TYR A 17 14.45 -8.06 -16.78
C TYR A 17 13.14 -8.68 -17.28
N HIS A 18 12.91 -8.68 -18.60
CA HIS A 18 11.72 -9.28 -19.19
C HIS A 18 11.63 -10.79 -18.96
N GLN A 19 12.76 -11.51 -18.94
CA GLN A 19 12.76 -12.93 -18.57
C GLN A 19 12.33 -13.13 -17.11
N MET A 20 12.88 -12.32 -16.18
CA MET A 20 12.49 -12.39 -14.77
C MET A 20 11.00 -12.04 -14.54
N VAL A 21 10.47 -11.08 -15.30
CA VAL A 21 9.03 -10.76 -15.28
C VAL A 21 8.19 -11.96 -15.73
N GLN A 22 8.61 -12.66 -16.78
CA GLN A 22 7.91 -13.87 -17.24
C GLN A 22 7.95 -14.98 -16.19
N ASP A 23 9.09 -15.18 -15.53
CA ASP A 23 9.23 -16.14 -14.44
C ASP A 23 8.31 -15.80 -13.26
N LEU A 24 8.25 -14.52 -12.85
CA LEU A 24 7.32 -14.06 -11.82
C LEU A 24 5.86 -14.35 -12.18
N GLN A 25 5.46 -14.07 -13.41
CA GLN A 25 4.08 -14.28 -13.88
C GLN A 25 3.72 -15.76 -14.03
N GLN A 26 4.70 -16.63 -14.25
CA GLN A 26 4.50 -18.08 -14.35
C GLN A 26 4.44 -18.75 -12.97
N CYS A 27 5.29 -18.32 -12.04
CA CYS A 27 5.46 -18.95 -10.73
C CYS A 27 4.51 -18.36 -9.68
N LEU A 28 4.17 -17.08 -9.75
CA LEU A 28 3.36 -16.40 -8.75
C LEU A 28 1.94 -16.16 -9.28
N ASN A 29 1.02 -15.89 -8.36
CA ASN A 29 -0.31 -15.46 -8.77
C ASN A 29 -0.27 -14.04 -9.39
N PRO A 30 -1.26 -13.66 -10.22
CA PRO A 30 -1.21 -12.39 -10.96
C PRO A 30 -1.11 -11.15 -10.07
N GLU A 31 -1.79 -11.13 -8.93
CA GLU A 31 -1.81 -9.97 -8.03
C GLU A 31 -0.44 -9.79 -7.36
N VAL A 32 0.15 -10.89 -6.88
CA VAL A 32 1.49 -10.89 -6.28
C VAL A 32 2.57 -10.54 -7.30
N SER A 33 2.53 -11.12 -8.51
CA SER A 33 3.50 -10.78 -9.56
C SER A 33 3.43 -9.29 -9.94
N SER A 34 2.24 -8.72 -10.01
CA SER A 34 2.02 -7.31 -10.32
C SER A 34 2.54 -6.40 -9.20
N GLU A 35 2.34 -6.78 -7.94
CA GLU A 35 2.87 -6.04 -6.79
C GLU A 35 4.42 -6.02 -6.78
N VAL A 36 5.07 -7.15 -7.10
CA VAL A 36 6.54 -7.21 -7.20
C VAL A 36 7.04 -6.26 -8.31
N ILE A 37 6.40 -6.29 -9.48
CA ILE A 37 6.75 -5.41 -10.61
C ILE A 37 6.53 -3.94 -10.23
N ALA A 38 5.43 -3.63 -9.54
CA ALA A 38 5.12 -2.27 -9.10
C ALA A 38 6.13 -1.76 -8.06
N LEU A 39 6.55 -2.59 -7.11
CA LEU A 39 7.63 -2.24 -6.18
C LEU A 39 8.92 -1.94 -6.95
N VAL A 40 9.32 -2.82 -7.86
CA VAL A 40 10.55 -2.64 -8.65
C VAL A 40 10.51 -1.34 -9.45
N GLN A 41 9.39 -1.03 -10.09
CA GLN A 41 9.22 0.23 -10.81
C GLN A 41 9.35 1.43 -9.85
N LYS A 42 8.65 1.41 -8.72
CA LYS A 42 8.71 2.49 -7.74
C LYS A 42 10.13 2.75 -7.23
N MET A 43 10.85 1.70 -6.84
CA MET A 43 12.23 1.80 -6.37
C MET A 43 13.17 2.34 -7.45
N THR A 44 12.89 2.00 -8.72
CA THR A 44 13.64 2.52 -9.87
C THR A 44 13.35 4.00 -10.08
N ASP A 45 12.08 4.39 -10.08
CA ASP A 45 11.63 5.78 -10.26
C ASP A 45 12.20 6.69 -9.18
N GLU A 46 12.14 6.26 -7.91
CA GLU A 46 12.68 7.02 -6.76
C GLU A 46 14.21 7.20 -6.88
N ALA A 47 14.93 6.14 -7.28
CA ALA A 47 16.37 6.22 -7.50
C ALA A 47 16.74 7.12 -8.68
N MET A 48 16.04 7.02 -9.81
CA MET A 48 16.29 7.85 -11.00
C MET A 48 15.92 9.31 -10.76
N THR A 49 14.85 9.58 -10.02
CA THR A 49 14.49 10.93 -9.57
C THR A 49 15.63 11.51 -8.73
N GLY A 50 16.15 10.75 -7.76
CA GLY A 50 17.29 11.18 -6.94
C GLY A 50 18.59 11.43 -7.73
N VAL A 51 18.81 10.69 -8.83
CA VAL A 51 19.90 10.97 -9.78
C VAL A 51 19.64 12.28 -10.51
N TRP A 52 18.43 12.47 -11.05
CA TRP A 52 18.09 13.64 -11.84
C TRP A 52 18.09 14.92 -11.01
N ASP A 53 17.53 14.91 -9.79
CA ASP A 53 17.51 16.06 -8.88
C ASP A 53 18.92 16.62 -8.61
N ARG A 54 19.93 15.73 -8.56
CA ARG A 54 21.34 16.11 -8.34
C ARG A 54 22.00 16.69 -9.59
N LEU A 55 21.56 16.29 -10.77
CA LEU A 55 22.19 16.68 -12.05
C LEU A 55 21.46 17.86 -12.70
N GLN A 56 20.14 17.98 -12.52
CA GLN A 56 19.27 18.92 -13.21
C GLN A 56 19.74 20.36 -13.07
N GLN A 57 20.20 20.78 -11.89
CA GLN A 57 20.60 22.17 -11.63
C GLN A 57 21.60 22.71 -12.67
N ARG A 58 22.58 21.89 -13.06
CA ARG A 58 23.60 22.30 -14.05
C ARG A 58 23.00 22.40 -15.46
N TYR A 59 22.15 21.45 -15.83
CA TYR A 59 21.50 21.44 -17.14
C TYR A 59 20.51 22.59 -17.30
N GLU A 60 19.78 22.93 -16.25
CA GLU A 60 18.86 24.05 -16.22
C GLU A 60 19.62 25.38 -16.35
N GLN A 61 20.74 25.54 -15.63
CA GLN A 61 21.62 26.70 -15.77
C GLN A 61 22.23 26.83 -17.17
N LEU A 62 22.57 25.72 -17.81
CA LEU A 62 23.06 25.73 -19.20
C LEU A 62 21.97 26.11 -20.20
N ARG A 63 20.75 25.60 -20.00
CA ARG A 63 19.58 25.95 -20.83
C ARG A 63 19.24 27.43 -20.67
N GLU A 64 19.17 27.94 -19.44
CA GLU A 64 18.96 29.36 -19.16
C GLU A 64 20.04 30.25 -19.77
N LEU A 65 21.30 29.81 -19.75
CA LEU A 65 22.41 30.53 -20.39
C LEU A 65 22.24 30.61 -21.92
N GLU A 66 21.71 29.57 -22.55
CA GLU A 66 21.42 29.54 -23.99
C GLU A 66 20.18 30.38 -24.33
N ASP A 67 19.09 30.24 -23.57
CA ASP A 67 17.83 30.95 -23.76
C ASP A 67 17.96 32.46 -23.52
N SER A 68 18.83 32.87 -22.60
CA SER A 68 19.11 34.28 -22.31
C SER A 68 20.06 34.93 -23.31
N PHE A 69 20.60 34.18 -24.27
CA PHE A 69 21.54 34.70 -25.25
C PHE A 69 20.81 35.51 -26.34
N PRO A 70 21.10 36.81 -26.51
CA PRO A 70 20.34 37.69 -27.40
C PRO A 70 20.56 37.36 -28.89
N GLU A 71 19.53 37.54 -29.73
CA GLU A 71 19.62 37.33 -31.19
C GLU A 71 20.71 38.18 -31.88
N LYS A 72 21.08 39.31 -31.28
CA LYS A 72 22.16 40.21 -31.74
C LYS A 72 23.10 40.52 -30.58
N PRO A 73 24.07 39.62 -30.29
CA PRO A 73 24.89 39.73 -29.11
C PRO A 73 25.99 40.80 -29.24
N GLU A 74 26.15 41.62 -28.21
CA GLU A 74 27.30 42.50 -28.05
C GLU A 74 28.55 41.69 -27.62
N LYS A 75 29.73 42.32 -27.65
CA LYS A 75 30.97 41.66 -27.24
C LYS A 75 30.96 41.22 -25.77
N GLU A 76 30.30 42.01 -24.94
CA GLU A 76 30.15 41.73 -23.51
C GLU A 76 29.26 40.50 -23.28
N ASP A 77 28.16 40.37 -24.02
CA ASP A 77 27.29 39.19 -23.99
C ASP A 77 28.04 37.92 -24.39
N GLN A 78 28.86 37.97 -25.45
CA GLN A 78 29.68 36.84 -25.89
C GLN A 78 30.72 36.43 -24.85
N SER A 79 31.37 37.42 -24.22
CA SER A 79 32.35 37.16 -23.16
C SER A 79 31.70 36.55 -21.90
N ASN A 80 30.54 37.07 -21.50
CA ASN A 80 29.80 36.56 -20.35
C ASN A 80 29.26 35.15 -20.60
N TYR A 81 28.73 34.90 -21.81
CA TYR A 81 28.29 33.57 -22.22
C TYR A 81 29.41 32.54 -22.12
N LEU A 82 30.59 32.82 -22.72
CA LEU A 82 31.72 31.90 -22.67
C LEU A 82 32.20 31.67 -21.24
N LYS A 83 32.28 32.73 -20.42
CA LYS A 83 32.68 32.66 -19.02
C LYS A 83 31.78 31.70 -18.23
N GLU A 84 30.47 31.86 -18.34
CA GLU A 84 29.50 31.01 -17.66
C GLU A 84 29.45 29.60 -18.25
N PHE A 85 29.54 29.46 -19.58
CA PHE A 85 29.62 28.16 -20.24
C PHE A 85 30.80 27.34 -19.70
N PHE A 86 32.02 27.90 -19.68
CA PHE A 86 33.20 27.19 -19.15
C PHE A 86 33.12 26.91 -17.64
N ARG A 87 32.42 27.75 -16.87
CA ARG A 87 32.17 27.49 -15.44
C ARG A 87 31.19 26.32 -15.26
N LEU A 88 30.10 26.30 -16.03
CA LEU A 88 29.05 25.29 -15.96
C LEU A 88 29.46 23.96 -16.59
N THR A 89 30.44 23.97 -17.49
CA THR A 89 30.95 22.76 -18.15
C THR A 89 32.29 22.30 -17.58
N ASP A 90 32.76 22.86 -16.47
CA ASP A 90 34.03 22.43 -15.85
C ASP A 90 34.06 20.91 -15.63
N PRO A 91 35.01 20.17 -16.27
CA PRO A 91 35.01 18.71 -16.22
C PRO A 91 35.18 18.14 -14.81
N GLY A 92 35.86 18.86 -13.92
CA GLY A 92 36.05 18.46 -12.53
C GLY A 92 34.76 18.56 -11.73
N MET A 93 34.00 19.65 -11.92
CA MET A 93 32.68 19.81 -11.30
C MET A 93 31.67 18.81 -11.88
N VAL A 94 31.63 18.61 -13.19
CA VAL A 94 30.74 17.62 -13.83
C VAL A 94 31.03 16.21 -13.32
N ALA A 95 32.31 15.82 -13.18
CA ALA A 95 32.67 14.53 -12.62
C ALA A 95 32.28 14.39 -11.14
N ALA A 96 32.34 15.47 -10.36
CA ALA A 96 31.92 15.47 -8.96
C ALA A 96 30.41 15.24 -8.82
N ASP A 97 29.60 15.94 -9.64
CA ASP A 97 28.14 15.77 -9.67
C ASP A 97 27.75 14.34 -10.04
N LEU A 98 28.36 13.78 -11.10
CA LEU A 98 28.14 12.39 -11.51
C LEU A 98 28.48 11.39 -10.40
N LYS A 99 29.63 11.57 -9.74
CA LYS A 99 30.04 10.70 -8.63
C LYS A 99 29.05 10.76 -7.47
N GLN A 100 28.55 11.95 -7.14
CA GLN A 100 27.57 12.11 -6.08
C GLN A 100 26.22 11.50 -6.46
N ALA A 101 25.77 11.68 -7.70
CA ALA A 101 24.49 11.15 -8.18
C ALA A 101 24.47 9.61 -8.28
N LEU A 102 25.58 8.99 -8.68
CA LEU A 102 25.65 7.56 -9.02
C LEU A 102 26.15 6.65 -7.88
N ASN A 103 26.07 7.10 -6.64
CA ASN A 103 26.67 6.39 -5.50
C ASN A 103 25.83 5.19 -5.00
N PHE A 104 24.49 5.28 -5.07
CA PHE A 104 23.54 4.23 -4.67
C PHE A 104 23.83 3.57 -3.31
N ASP A 105 24.28 4.34 -2.32
CA ASP A 105 24.72 3.80 -1.02
C ASP A 105 23.61 3.21 -0.17
N SER A 106 22.38 3.69 -0.33
CA SER A 106 21.22 3.19 0.43
C SER A 106 20.73 1.80 -0.03
N LEU A 107 21.14 1.34 -1.22
CA LEU A 107 20.65 0.09 -1.81
C LEU A 107 20.78 -1.14 -0.91
N GLU A 108 21.92 -1.28 -0.22
CA GLU A 108 22.14 -2.39 0.69
C GLU A 108 21.30 -2.27 1.96
N GLU A 109 21.20 -1.06 2.52
CA GLU A 109 20.47 -0.78 3.75
C GLU A 109 18.97 -1.00 3.54
N GLU A 110 18.38 -0.42 2.50
CA GLU A 110 16.98 -0.56 2.13
C GLU A 110 16.59 -2.04 1.93
N TYR A 111 17.43 -2.81 1.22
CA TYR A 111 17.18 -4.25 1.05
C TYR A 111 17.26 -5.02 2.37
N ARG A 112 18.20 -4.66 3.25
CA ARG A 112 18.32 -5.29 4.58
C ARG A 112 17.11 -4.98 5.46
N GLU A 113 16.59 -3.76 5.41
CA GLU A 113 15.37 -3.36 6.10
C GLU A 113 14.15 -4.11 5.57
N PHE A 114 14.04 -4.27 4.25
CA PHE A 114 13.03 -5.09 3.61
C PHE A 114 13.08 -6.54 4.12
N ILE A 115 14.25 -7.19 4.10
CA ILE A 115 14.40 -8.56 4.62
C ILE A 115 14.06 -8.63 6.11
N GLY A 116 14.51 -7.65 6.90
CA GLY A 116 14.20 -7.55 8.32
C GLY A 116 12.69 -7.53 8.56
N SER A 117 11.98 -6.63 7.88
CA SER A 117 10.54 -6.45 8.00
C SER A 117 9.76 -7.67 7.55
N MET A 118 10.05 -8.20 6.35
CA MET A 118 9.42 -9.41 5.82
C MET A 118 9.65 -10.63 6.73
N SER A 119 10.78 -10.69 7.43
CA SER A 119 11.10 -11.83 8.29
C SER A 119 10.24 -11.94 9.55
N THR A 120 9.54 -10.87 9.92
CA THR A 120 8.66 -10.85 11.10
C THR A 120 7.28 -11.50 10.85
N GLN A 121 6.94 -11.72 9.59
CA GLN A 121 5.64 -12.23 9.16
C GLN A 121 5.52 -13.76 9.31
N GLU A 122 4.33 -14.32 9.04
CA GLU A 122 4.09 -15.77 9.13
C GLU A 122 5.00 -16.56 8.17
N TYR A 123 5.80 -17.50 8.68
CA TYR A 123 6.89 -18.17 7.93
C TYR A 123 7.99 -17.23 7.39
N GLY A 124 8.06 -16.00 7.90
CA GLY A 124 8.99 -14.96 7.44
C GLY A 124 10.46 -15.28 7.65
N GLU A 125 10.81 -16.16 8.60
CA GLU A 125 12.19 -16.59 8.84
C GLU A 125 12.90 -17.12 7.56
N ILE A 126 12.15 -17.57 6.56
CA ILE A 126 12.68 -17.96 5.25
C ILE A 126 13.41 -16.79 4.55
N PHE A 127 12.91 -15.56 4.69
CA PHE A 127 13.51 -14.37 4.08
C PHE A 127 14.94 -14.12 4.55
N LYS A 128 15.28 -14.45 5.80
CA LYS A 128 16.63 -14.26 6.35
C LYS A 128 17.71 -15.06 5.61
N ARG A 129 17.31 -16.11 4.87
CA ARG A 129 18.23 -16.91 4.04
C ARG A 129 18.71 -16.18 2.80
N TYR A 130 18.00 -15.11 2.41
CA TYR A 130 18.28 -14.30 1.23
C TYR A 130 19.00 -13.00 1.57
N THR A 131 19.52 -12.86 2.80
CA THR A 131 20.40 -11.75 3.14
C THR A 131 21.71 -11.84 2.34
N TYR A 132 21.88 -10.96 1.36
CA TYR A 132 23.10 -10.90 0.56
C TYR A 132 24.27 -10.23 1.31
N PRO A 133 25.52 -10.65 1.05
CA PRO A 133 26.71 -10.03 1.64
C PRO A 133 27.04 -8.69 0.96
N ALA A 134 27.73 -7.77 1.66
CA ALA A 134 28.07 -6.44 1.12
C ALA A 134 28.81 -6.45 -0.23
N HIS A 135 29.68 -7.45 -0.47
CA HIS A 135 30.39 -7.57 -1.75
C HIS A 135 29.47 -7.87 -2.93
N PHE A 136 28.29 -8.48 -2.70
CA PHE A 136 27.27 -8.65 -3.73
C PHE A 136 26.71 -7.30 -4.17
N PHE A 137 26.38 -6.41 -3.23
CA PHE A 137 25.90 -5.06 -3.54
C PHE A 137 26.96 -4.22 -4.24
N ASN A 138 28.23 -4.35 -3.84
CA ASN A 138 29.33 -3.69 -4.56
C ASN A 138 29.42 -4.16 -6.02
N GLY A 139 29.27 -5.47 -6.26
CA GLY A 139 29.20 -6.02 -7.61
C GLY A 139 27.97 -5.53 -8.37
N LEU A 140 26.83 -5.42 -7.70
CA LEU A 140 25.58 -4.95 -8.29
C LEU A 140 25.67 -3.47 -8.70
N LYS A 141 26.24 -2.60 -7.86
CA LYS A 141 26.52 -1.21 -8.19
C LYS A 141 27.44 -1.10 -9.41
N ALA A 142 28.50 -1.90 -9.45
CA ALA A 142 29.42 -1.93 -10.59
C ALA A 142 28.72 -2.39 -11.88
N ALA A 143 27.81 -3.37 -11.79
CA ALA A 143 27.02 -3.85 -12.90
C ALA A 143 25.97 -2.82 -13.38
N VAL A 144 25.35 -2.08 -12.45
CA VAL A 144 24.43 -0.98 -12.79
C VAL A 144 25.15 0.09 -13.63
N LEU A 145 26.41 0.38 -13.29
CA LEU A 145 27.24 1.37 -13.96
C LEU A 145 28.02 0.81 -15.17
N HIS A 146 27.63 -0.34 -15.72
CA HIS A 146 28.40 -1.04 -16.75
C HIS A 146 28.82 -0.16 -17.95
N HIS A 147 27.94 0.75 -18.40
CA HIS A 147 28.17 1.61 -19.57
C HIS A 147 28.84 2.97 -19.25
N ILE A 148 29.28 3.21 -18.00
CA ILE A 148 29.85 4.49 -17.58
C ILE A 148 31.19 4.83 -18.27
N ASP A 149 31.89 3.83 -18.79
CA ASP A 149 33.21 4.01 -19.45
C ASP A 149 33.12 4.90 -20.70
N GLN A 150 32.01 4.82 -21.45
CA GLN A 150 31.79 5.65 -22.64
C GLN A 150 31.61 7.13 -22.24
N LEU A 151 30.77 7.38 -21.24
CA LEU A 151 30.53 8.71 -20.68
C LEU A 151 31.81 9.34 -20.12
N THR A 152 32.55 8.59 -19.30
CA THR A 152 33.81 9.07 -18.70
C THR A 152 34.90 9.31 -19.74
N SER A 153 34.95 8.51 -20.80
CA SER A 153 35.85 8.72 -21.95
C SER A 153 35.49 9.99 -22.72
N ALA A 154 34.21 10.27 -22.94
CA ALA A 154 33.74 11.51 -23.57
C ALA A 154 34.09 12.74 -22.72
N LEU A 155 33.87 12.69 -21.41
CA LEU A 155 34.23 13.78 -20.49
C LEU A 155 35.74 14.04 -20.45
N LYS A 156 36.55 12.97 -20.45
CA LYS A 156 38.01 13.08 -20.53
C LYS A 156 38.45 13.73 -21.84
N THR A 157 37.87 13.32 -22.96
CA THR A 157 38.16 13.91 -24.28
C THR A 157 37.80 15.39 -24.29
N TYR A 158 36.65 15.75 -23.73
CA TYR A 158 36.24 17.15 -23.58
C TYR A 158 37.23 17.96 -22.73
N ALA A 159 37.68 17.43 -21.59
CA ALA A 159 38.70 18.06 -20.76
C ALA A 159 40.03 18.28 -21.49
N GLU A 160 40.47 17.32 -22.31
CA GLU A 160 41.67 17.45 -23.15
C GLU A 160 41.52 18.56 -24.19
N ILE A 161 40.35 18.69 -24.83
CA ILE A 161 40.07 19.73 -25.83
C ILE A 161 40.02 21.12 -25.20
N ILE A 162 39.43 21.28 -24.02
CA ILE A 162 39.49 22.54 -23.26
C ILE A 162 40.94 22.89 -22.93
N GLY A 163 41.74 21.93 -22.47
CA GLY A 163 43.15 22.13 -22.18
C GLY A 163 43.95 22.60 -23.40
N GLN A 164 43.70 22.02 -24.58
CA GLN A 164 44.30 22.45 -25.84
C GLN A 164 43.89 23.88 -26.23
N HIS A 165 42.62 24.24 -26.01
CA HIS A 165 42.12 25.59 -26.25
C HIS A 165 42.84 26.62 -25.35
N ALA A 166 43.05 26.29 -24.07
CA ALA A 166 43.78 27.15 -23.13
C ALA A 166 45.23 27.38 -23.57
N ILE A 167 45.93 26.32 -23.99
CA ILE A 167 47.30 26.40 -24.52
C ILE A 167 47.36 27.27 -25.78
N LEU A 168 46.36 27.17 -26.66
CA LEU A 168 46.27 28.02 -27.86
C LEU A 168 46.16 29.50 -27.46
N LEU A 169 45.27 29.84 -26.53
CA LEU A 169 45.11 31.22 -26.04
C LEU A 169 46.39 31.76 -25.42
N ASP A 170 47.07 30.97 -24.57
CA ASP A 170 48.37 31.33 -23.99
C ASP A 170 49.45 31.53 -25.07
N SER A 171 49.50 30.67 -26.10
CA SER A 171 50.47 30.79 -27.19
C SER A 171 50.28 32.05 -28.04
N ILE A 172 49.03 32.47 -28.27
CA ILE A 172 48.69 33.71 -28.97
C ILE A 172 49.04 34.92 -28.08
N HIS A 173 48.83 34.80 -26.77
CA HIS A 173 49.16 35.86 -25.79
C HIS A 173 50.68 36.06 -25.65
N GLN A 174 51.47 34.99 -25.55
CA GLN A 174 52.93 35.05 -25.43
C GLN A 174 53.63 35.60 -26.68
N GLY A 175 52.99 35.52 -27.86
CA GLY A 175 53.46 36.15 -29.10
C GLY A 175 53.50 37.69 -29.06
N ASN A 176 52.79 38.32 -28.11
CA ASN A 176 52.68 39.79 -27.93
C ASN A 176 53.49 40.36 -26.73
N LYS A 177 54.43 39.57 -26.18
CA LYS A 177 55.49 39.84 -25.17
C LYS A 177 55.19 39.73 -23.65
N ASP A 178 56.24 39.18 -23.03
CA ASP A 178 56.71 39.07 -21.63
C ASP A 178 56.04 38.10 -20.64
N LYS A 179 56.65 36.90 -20.61
CA LYS A 179 56.83 35.90 -19.54
C LYS A 179 56.13 36.17 -18.20
N ALA A 180 55.12 35.36 -17.90
CA ALA A 180 55.18 34.30 -16.86
C ALA A 180 53.77 33.78 -16.52
N PHE A 181 53.42 32.55 -16.90
CA PHE A 181 52.58 31.68 -16.05
C PHE A 181 52.56 30.22 -16.53
N ILE A 182 53.43 29.37 -15.97
CA ILE A 182 53.08 27.95 -15.80
C ILE A 182 53.50 27.54 -14.40
N LYS A 183 52.50 27.34 -13.54
CA LYS A 183 52.49 26.27 -12.53
C LYS A 183 51.08 26.12 -11.95
N GLY A 184 50.43 25.02 -12.31
CA GLY A 184 49.40 24.32 -11.53
C GLY A 184 48.14 25.09 -11.13
N GLY A 185 47.01 24.73 -11.75
CA GLY A 185 45.72 24.67 -11.04
C GLY A 185 44.93 25.97 -10.83
N ALA A 186 45.13 27.04 -11.60
CA ALA A 186 44.27 28.23 -11.54
C ALA A 186 43.41 28.35 -12.80
N SER A 187 42.12 28.63 -12.59
CA SER A 187 40.97 28.54 -13.48
C SER A 187 41.18 28.99 -14.93
N LEU A 188 40.66 28.17 -15.87
CA LEU A 188 40.42 28.53 -17.28
C LEU A 188 39.74 29.91 -17.44
N LEU A 189 38.90 30.29 -16.47
CA LEU A 189 38.27 31.60 -16.34
C LEU A 189 39.26 32.77 -16.40
N GLY A 190 40.47 32.63 -15.85
CA GLY A 190 41.49 33.68 -15.88
C GLY A 190 42.09 33.95 -17.26
N MET A 191 42.09 32.96 -18.16
CA MET A 191 42.60 33.10 -19.54
C MET A 191 41.58 33.73 -20.50
N LEU A 192 40.29 33.69 -20.15
CA LEU A 192 39.18 34.16 -20.99
C LEU A 192 38.86 35.66 -20.81
N ILE A 193 39.31 36.29 -19.72
CA ILE A 193 38.91 37.66 -19.32
C ILE A 193 39.64 38.77 -20.13
N GLY A 194 40.57 38.43 -21.02
CA GLY A 194 41.48 39.41 -21.65
C GLY A 194 41.35 39.63 -23.16
N ILE A 195 40.43 38.97 -23.88
CA ILE A 195 40.38 39.03 -25.36
C ILE A 195 39.01 39.52 -25.83
N PRO A 196 38.93 40.69 -26.51
CA PRO A 196 37.67 41.19 -27.04
C PRO A 196 37.27 40.41 -28.31
N PHE A 197 36.29 39.52 -28.21
CA PHE A 197 35.70 38.83 -29.36
C PHE A 197 34.66 39.74 -30.02
N ALA A 198 34.66 39.87 -31.35
CA ALA A 198 33.72 40.72 -32.07
C ALA A 198 32.75 39.91 -32.92
N GLY A 199 31.47 39.97 -32.58
CA GLY A 199 30.43 39.97 -33.60
C GLY A 199 30.75 41.02 -34.66
N ALA A 200 30.55 40.64 -35.93
CA ALA A 200 30.65 41.43 -37.15
C ALA A 200 31.23 42.86 -37.01
N GLY A 201 32.56 42.97 -36.93
CA GLY A 201 33.28 44.24 -37.05
C GLY A 201 34.29 44.47 -35.94
N VAL A 202 35.56 44.10 -36.19
CA VAL A 202 36.82 44.84 -35.89
C VAL A 202 37.96 43.85 -36.13
N GLY A 203 38.48 43.84 -37.36
CA GLY A 203 39.74 43.19 -37.72
C GLY A 203 40.94 44.12 -37.55
N ALA A 204 41.16 44.67 -36.35
CA ALA A 204 42.19 45.70 -36.17
C ALA A 204 43.30 45.41 -35.17
N LEU A 205 43.31 44.27 -34.44
CA LEU A 205 44.40 43.99 -33.49
C LEU A 205 44.93 42.54 -33.44
N MET A 206 44.51 41.65 -34.34
CA MET A 206 45.15 40.34 -34.52
C MET A 206 45.22 40.02 -36.01
N GLY A 207 46.35 39.46 -36.48
CA GLY A 207 46.48 39.06 -37.88
C GLY A 207 45.43 38.01 -38.23
N GLY A 208 44.86 38.08 -39.44
CA GLY A 208 43.67 37.29 -39.85
C GLY A 208 43.78 35.75 -39.76
N ASN A 209 44.95 35.19 -39.42
CA ASN A 209 45.11 33.77 -39.14
C ASN A 209 44.79 33.37 -37.69
N ASP A 210 44.84 34.27 -36.71
CA ASP A 210 44.65 33.90 -35.30
C ASP A 210 43.16 33.83 -34.90
N GLU A 211 42.32 34.70 -35.47
CA GLU A 211 40.86 34.68 -35.27
C GLU A 211 40.23 33.37 -35.78
N THR A 212 40.63 32.93 -36.97
CA THR A 212 40.18 31.66 -37.55
C THR A 212 40.64 30.44 -36.74
N ARG A 213 41.85 30.51 -36.15
CA ARG A 213 42.36 29.48 -35.24
C ARG A 213 41.60 29.43 -33.91
N ILE A 214 41.29 30.58 -33.31
CA ILE A 214 40.52 30.65 -32.07
C ILE A 214 39.09 30.13 -32.28
N ASN A 215 38.39 30.62 -33.31
CA ASN A 215 37.04 30.17 -33.65
C ASN A 215 37.01 28.67 -33.97
N GLY A 216 38.00 28.17 -34.71
CA GLY A 216 38.15 26.73 -34.98
C GLY A 216 38.38 25.90 -33.72
N SER A 217 39.07 26.43 -32.71
CA SER A 217 39.27 25.76 -31.43
C SER A 217 38.01 25.79 -30.56
N LEU A 218 37.26 26.90 -30.52
CA LEU A 218 36.00 27.01 -29.79
C LEU A 218 34.92 26.09 -30.37
N ASN A 219 34.81 25.99 -31.69
CA ASN A 219 33.90 25.04 -32.34
C ASN A 219 34.19 23.59 -31.94
N LYS A 220 35.47 23.23 -31.72
CA LYS A 220 35.84 21.91 -31.20
C LYS A 220 35.40 21.71 -29.75
N VAL A 221 35.53 22.73 -28.90
CA VAL A 221 35.05 22.69 -27.51
C VAL A 221 33.55 22.43 -27.48
N PHE A 222 32.75 23.24 -28.19
CA PHE A 222 31.30 23.05 -28.25
C PHE A 222 30.90 21.71 -28.84
N GLY A 223 31.54 21.27 -29.93
CA GLY A 223 31.27 19.97 -30.53
C GLY A 223 31.56 18.79 -29.58
N ASN A 224 32.62 18.86 -28.78
CA ASN A 224 32.94 17.81 -27.80
C ASN A 224 32.02 17.86 -26.57
N TRP A 225 31.56 19.05 -26.16
CA TRP A 225 30.53 19.17 -25.13
C TRP A 225 29.22 18.52 -25.58
N ASN A 226 28.77 18.80 -26.80
CA ASN A 226 27.56 18.16 -27.35
C ASN A 226 27.73 16.64 -27.44
N THR A 227 28.91 16.16 -27.86
CA THR A 227 29.23 14.73 -27.87
C THR A 227 29.13 14.14 -26.46
N TYR A 228 29.63 14.83 -25.43
CA TYR A 228 29.47 14.40 -24.03
C TYR A 228 27.99 14.34 -23.61
N VAL A 229 27.19 15.35 -23.97
CA VAL A 229 25.74 15.39 -23.66
C VAL A 229 25.00 14.24 -24.35
N ASP A 230 25.34 13.90 -25.60
CA ASP A 230 24.74 12.76 -26.30
C ASP A 230 25.02 11.44 -25.55
N HIS A 231 26.28 11.21 -25.19
CA HIS A 231 26.68 10.02 -24.43
C HIS A 231 26.08 9.99 -23.01
N PHE A 232 25.84 11.16 -22.42
CA PHE A 232 25.17 11.27 -21.13
C PHE A 232 23.70 10.84 -21.22
N ASN A 233 22.98 11.29 -22.25
CA ASN A 233 21.59 10.90 -22.46
C ASN A 233 21.46 9.39 -22.75
N GLU A 234 22.36 8.84 -23.58
CA GLU A 234 22.43 7.39 -23.81
C GLU A 234 22.73 6.62 -22.52
N PHE A 235 23.67 7.11 -21.72
CA PHE A 235 24.01 6.51 -20.43
C PHE A 235 22.81 6.52 -19.47
N LEU A 236 22.09 7.63 -19.33
CA LEU A 236 20.91 7.72 -18.45
C LEU A 236 19.84 6.69 -18.82
N GLY A 237 19.55 6.52 -20.12
CA GLY A 237 18.61 5.49 -20.58
C GLY A 237 19.05 4.09 -20.17
N SER A 238 20.34 3.77 -20.35
CA SER A 238 20.89 2.47 -19.94
C SER A 238 20.96 2.29 -18.41
N LEU A 239 21.15 3.38 -17.67
CA LEU A 239 21.24 3.38 -16.21
C LEU A 239 19.91 2.98 -15.59
N GLU A 240 18.79 3.52 -16.08
CA GLU A 240 17.44 3.17 -15.65
C GLU A 240 17.17 1.68 -15.86
N GLU A 241 17.40 1.17 -17.08
CA GLU A 241 17.21 -0.26 -17.40
C GLU A 241 18.07 -1.17 -16.52
N ASN A 242 19.34 -0.78 -16.30
CA ASN A 242 20.25 -1.51 -15.44
C ASN A 242 19.79 -1.50 -13.97
N TYR A 243 19.36 -0.35 -13.46
CA TYR A 243 18.88 -0.23 -12.08
C TYR A 243 17.59 -1.03 -11.87
N GLN A 244 16.68 -1.01 -12.85
CA GLN A 244 15.46 -1.80 -12.84
C GLN A 244 15.77 -3.30 -12.76
N LEU A 245 16.73 -3.80 -13.54
CA LEU A 245 17.20 -5.18 -13.44
C LEU A 245 17.79 -5.48 -12.05
N ALA A 246 18.57 -4.56 -11.47
CA ALA A 246 19.13 -4.72 -10.15
C ALA A 246 18.04 -4.86 -9.07
N MET A 247 17.00 -4.02 -9.12
CA MET A 247 15.84 -4.10 -8.23
C MET A 247 15.08 -5.42 -8.42
N MET A 248 14.84 -5.82 -9.67
CA MET A 248 14.20 -7.10 -10.00
C MET A 248 15.02 -8.29 -9.48
N THR A 249 16.35 -8.22 -9.56
CA THR A 249 17.27 -9.24 -9.05
C THR A 249 17.12 -9.42 -7.55
N ILE A 250 17.17 -8.33 -6.78
CA ILE A 250 17.16 -8.41 -5.32
C ILE A 250 15.75 -8.62 -4.76
N TYR A 251 14.73 -7.91 -5.24
CA TYR A 251 13.36 -8.05 -4.73
C TYR A 251 12.65 -9.22 -5.40
N GLY A 252 12.50 -9.20 -6.72
CA GLY A 252 11.81 -10.24 -7.48
C GLY A 252 12.46 -11.62 -7.34
N GLY A 253 13.79 -11.67 -7.46
CA GLY A 253 14.57 -12.89 -7.24
C GLY A 253 14.40 -13.45 -5.83
N THR A 254 14.37 -12.61 -4.80
CA THR A 254 14.11 -13.06 -3.42
C THR A 254 12.71 -13.64 -3.28
N ILE A 255 11.67 -12.93 -3.76
CA ILE A 255 10.29 -13.40 -3.66
C ILE A 255 10.10 -14.75 -4.37
N LEU A 256 10.66 -14.92 -5.58
CA LEU A 256 10.64 -16.20 -6.29
C LEU A 256 11.24 -17.32 -5.46
N ARG A 257 12.42 -17.09 -4.89
CA ARG A 257 13.11 -18.12 -4.12
C ARG A 257 12.42 -18.44 -2.79
N VAL A 258 11.84 -17.44 -2.14
CA VAL A 258 10.99 -17.66 -0.96
C VAL A 258 9.76 -18.49 -1.36
N ASN A 259 9.12 -18.17 -2.49
CA ASN A 259 7.99 -18.94 -3.00
C ASN A 259 8.37 -20.41 -3.27
N ASP A 260 9.52 -20.67 -3.90
CA ASP A 260 10.03 -22.05 -4.11
C ASP A 260 10.11 -22.83 -2.78
N GLN A 261 10.56 -22.18 -1.71
CA GLN A 261 10.67 -22.81 -0.38
C GLN A 261 9.30 -22.99 0.29
N LEU A 262 8.37 -22.04 0.10
CA LEU A 262 7.00 -22.16 0.58
C LEU A 262 6.24 -23.28 -0.14
N GLU A 263 6.46 -23.46 -1.44
CA GLU A 263 5.83 -24.53 -2.22
C GLU A 263 6.26 -25.91 -1.74
N ALA A 264 7.52 -26.07 -1.32
CA ALA A 264 8.01 -27.29 -0.69
C ALA A 264 7.30 -27.60 0.65
N LEU A 265 6.72 -26.59 1.28
CA LEU A 265 5.86 -26.69 2.47
C LEU A 265 4.36 -26.70 2.12
N HIS A 266 4.04 -26.80 0.83
CA HIS A 266 2.68 -26.78 0.28
C HIS A 266 1.93 -25.43 0.41
N PHE A 267 2.67 -24.34 0.60
CA PHE A 267 2.14 -22.98 0.69
C PHE A 267 2.53 -22.13 -0.53
N THR A 268 1.76 -21.07 -0.77
CA THR A 268 2.02 -20.05 -1.78
C THR A 268 1.55 -18.70 -1.25
N PHE A 269 2.09 -17.61 -1.78
CA PHE A 269 1.53 -16.28 -1.52
C PHE A 269 0.10 -16.18 -2.06
N GLU A 270 -0.78 -15.64 -1.23
CA GLU A 270 -2.15 -15.28 -1.60
C GLU A 270 -2.16 -13.81 -2.03
N GLU A 271 -1.74 -12.92 -1.14
CA GLU A 271 -1.64 -11.49 -1.37
C GLU A 271 -0.33 -10.93 -0.80
N MET A 272 0.15 -9.83 -1.38
CA MET A 272 1.31 -9.09 -0.89
C MET A 272 1.06 -7.58 -1.00
N ALA A 273 1.49 -6.84 0.03
CA ALA A 273 1.56 -5.39 0.04
C ALA A 273 2.98 -4.99 0.44
N LEU A 274 3.87 -4.95 -0.55
CA LEU A 274 5.32 -4.94 -0.33
C LEU A 274 5.82 -3.63 0.28
N LEU A 275 5.17 -2.51 -0.02
CA LEU A 275 5.49 -1.22 0.63
C LEU A 275 5.27 -1.24 2.14
N SER A 276 4.31 -2.03 2.60
CA SER A 276 4.02 -2.21 4.02
C SER A 276 4.69 -3.47 4.61
N CYS A 277 5.48 -4.19 3.79
CA CYS A 277 6.11 -5.47 4.14
C CYS A 277 5.12 -6.49 4.74
N ASN A 278 3.91 -6.55 4.20
CA ASN A 278 2.87 -7.49 4.61
C ASN A 278 2.56 -8.49 3.50
N TYR A 279 2.29 -9.74 3.89
CA TYR A 279 1.80 -10.76 2.97
C TYR A 279 0.91 -11.77 3.69
N SER A 280 0.10 -12.48 2.91
CA SER A 280 -0.70 -13.61 3.37
C SER A 280 -0.33 -14.88 2.60
N LEU A 281 -0.47 -16.02 3.27
CA LEU A 281 -0.19 -17.33 2.69
C LEU A 281 -1.47 -18.15 2.58
N THR A 282 -1.53 -18.95 1.53
CA THR A 282 -2.59 -19.93 1.27
C THR A 282 -1.98 -21.27 0.82
N LEU A 283 -2.82 -22.30 0.73
CA LEU A 283 -2.38 -23.60 0.20
C LEU A 283 -2.11 -23.50 -1.30
N THR A 284 -1.07 -24.21 -1.76
CA THR A 284 -0.83 -24.44 -3.20
C THR A 284 -2.06 -25.06 -3.87
N LYS A 285 -2.21 -24.89 -5.19
CA LYS A 285 -3.36 -25.43 -5.94
C LYS A 285 -3.56 -26.93 -5.73
N LYS A 286 -2.46 -27.69 -5.67
CA LYS A 286 -2.48 -29.13 -5.43
C LYS A 286 -2.93 -29.45 -4.00
N GLU A 287 -2.26 -28.89 -3.00
CA GLU A 287 -2.60 -29.15 -1.59
C GLU A 287 -4.01 -28.69 -1.23
N ARG A 288 -4.47 -27.58 -1.80
CA ARG A 288 -5.85 -27.10 -1.66
C ARG A 288 -6.86 -28.11 -2.20
N LYS A 289 -6.56 -28.72 -3.34
CA LYS A 289 -7.41 -29.76 -3.95
C LYS A 289 -7.43 -31.02 -3.07
N ASP A 290 -6.27 -31.50 -2.65
CA ASP A 290 -6.15 -32.69 -1.81
C ASP A 290 -6.86 -32.48 -0.44
N THR A 291 -6.71 -31.28 0.13
CA THR A 291 -7.43 -30.87 1.35
C THR A 291 -8.93 -30.80 1.14
N ARG A 292 -9.39 -30.24 0.02
CA ARG A 292 -10.83 -30.19 -0.32
C ARG A 292 -11.42 -31.59 -0.39
N GLU A 293 -10.79 -32.50 -1.14
CA GLU A 293 -11.26 -33.88 -1.29
C GLU A 293 -11.34 -34.59 0.06
N TRP A 294 -10.33 -34.42 0.93
CA TRP A 294 -10.33 -34.97 2.28
C TRP A 294 -11.46 -34.40 3.17
N VAL A 295 -11.69 -33.08 3.13
CA VAL A 295 -12.75 -32.43 3.91
C VAL A 295 -14.13 -32.85 3.40
N GLU A 296 -14.34 -32.91 2.09
CA GLU A 296 -15.59 -33.38 1.47
C GLU A 296 -15.89 -34.84 1.86
N GLU A 297 -14.91 -35.74 1.77
CA GLU A 297 -15.09 -37.14 2.16
C GLU A 297 -15.42 -37.27 3.67
N THR A 298 -14.68 -36.54 4.51
CA THR A 298 -14.88 -36.58 5.97
C THR A 298 -16.27 -36.05 6.35
N THR A 299 -16.69 -34.94 5.75
CA THR A 299 -18.00 -34.33 6.03
C THR A 299 -19.16 -35.16 5.49
N ALA A 300 -19.01 -35.81 4.34
CA ALA A 300 -19.97 -36.80 3.86
C ALA A 300 -20.12 -37.97 4.84
N GLY A 301 -19.02 -38.45 5.41
CA GLY A 301 -19.03 -39.46 6.48
C GLY A 301 -19.78 -39.00 7.74
N ILE A 302 -19.57 -37.75 8.18
CA ILE A 302 -20.30 -37.16 9.30
C ILE A 302 -21.80 -37.08 9.00
N THR A 303 -22.19 -36.64 7.81
CA THR A 303 -23.59 -36.60 7.36
C THR A 303 -24.24 -37.98 7.41
N GLU A 304 -23.53 -39.03 6.96
CA GLU A 304 -24.06 -40.38 7.02
C GLU A 304 -24.22 -40.88 8.48
N LEU A 305 -23.29 -40.54 9.38
CA LEU A 305 -23.43 -40.84 10.80
C LEU A 305 -24.63 -40.14 11.43
N ILE A 306 -24.87 -38.86 11.10
CA ILE A 306 -26.05 -38.09 11.51
C ILE A 306 -27.33 -38.76 11.00
N LYS A 307 -27.40 -39.11 9.71
CA LYS A 307 -28.57 -39.80 9.10
C LYS A 307 -28.87 -41.14 9.77
N ARG A 308 -27.83 -41.87 10.19
CA ARG A 308 -27.95 -43.13 10.94
C ARG A 308 -28.19 -42.95 12.43
N LYS A 309 -28.33 -41.72 12.92
CA LYS A 309 -28.45 -41.38 14.35
C LYS A 309 -27.28 -41.88 15.21
N SER A 310 -26.09 -42.03 14.61
CA SER A 310 -24.85 -42.40 15.29
C SER A 310 -24.19 -41.16 15.91
N TRP A 311 -24.89 -40.53 16.85
CA TRP A 311 -24.61 -39.19 17.37
C TRP A 311 -23.22 -39.05 18.00
N ARG A 312 -22.84 -40.03 18.83
CA ARG A 312 -21.56 -40.00 19.55
C ARG A 312 -20.39 -40.05 18.58
N GLU A 313 -20.47 -40.89 17.56
CA GLU A 313 -19.48 -41.01 16.51
C GLU A 313 -19.44 -39.75 15.64
N ALA A 314 -20.59 -39.18 15.24
CA ALA A 314 -20.65 -37.95 14.46
C ALA A 314 -19.98 -36.76 15.19
N ILE A 315 -20.28 -36.58 16.48
CA ILE A 315 -19.67 -35.56 17.33
C ILE A 315 -18.16 -35.80 17.49
N LYS A 316 -17.75 -37.06 17.68
CA LYS A 316 -16.32 -37.40 17.82
C LYS A 316 -15.54 -37.05 16.56
N VAL A 317 -16.01 -37.50 15.39
CA VAL A 317 -15.32 -37.29 14.11
C VAL A 317 -15.28 -35.81 13.73
N SER A 318 -16.38 -35.07 13.92
CA SER A 318 -16.41 -33.63 13.68
C SER A 318 -15.47 -32.85 14.61
N LYS A 319 -15.35 -33.26 15.88
CA LYS A 319 -14.39 -32.68 16.83
C LYS A 319 -12.93 -32.95 16.42
N GLU A 320 -12.63 -34.18 16.02
CA GLU A 320 -11.30 -34.55 15.52
C GLU A 320 -10.93 -33.76 14.26
N LEU A 321 -11.89 -33.53 13.36
CA LEU A 321 -11.71 -32.69 12.17
C LEU A 321 -11.34 -31.24 12.54
N ILE A 322 -12.08 -30.60 13.45
CA ILE A 322 -11.73 -29.26 13.96
C ILE A 322 -10.33 -29.27 14.55
N GLN A 323 -9.99 -30.27 15.36
CA GLN A 323 -8.68 -30.34 16.02
C GLN A 323 -7.55 -30.41 15.00
N ILE A 324 -7.64 -31.28 13.99
CA ILE A 324 -6.64 -31.41 12.93
C ILE A 324 -6.48 -30.09 12.16
N ILE A 325 -7.58 -29.43 11.80
CA ILE A 325 -7.54 -28.18 11.04
C ILE A 325 -7.00 -27.02 11.91
N SER A 326 -7.34 -26.96 13.19
CA SER A 326 -6.89 -25.92 14.11
C SER A 326 -5.38 -25.89 14.33
N GLN A 327 -4.71 -27.03 14.18
CA GLN A 327 -3.26 -27.16 14.27
C GLN A 327 -2.53 -26.64 13.02
N ARG A 328 -3.27 -26.30 11.96
CA ARG A 328 -2.72 -25.84 10.67
C ARG A 328 -3.35 -24.50 10.29
N PRO A 329 -2.84 -23.36 10.79
CA PRO A 329 -3.47 -22.04 10.62
C PRO A 329 -3.74 -21.64 9.17
N ILE A 330 -2.82 -21.97 8.25
CA ILE A 330 -2.99 -21.70 6.81
C ILE A 330 -4.15 -22.52 6.25
N THR A 331 -4.19 -23.82 6.53
CA THR A 331 -5.30 -24.70 6.14
C THR A 331 -6.62 -24.20 6.72
N ALA A 332 -6.63 -23.79 7.99
CA ALA A 332 -7.83 -23.34 8.69
C ALA A 332 -8.50 -22.15 7.98
N ARG A 333 -7.73 -21.17 7.51
CA ARG A 333 -8.24 -19.96 6.83
C ARG A 333 -8.42 -20.10 5.32
N THR A 334 -7.74 -21.06 4.69
CA THR A 334 -7.80 -21.25 3.24
C THR A 334 -9.21 -21.60 2.77
N GLU A 335 -9.70 -20.88 1.77
CA GLU A 335 -10.95 -21.21 1.08
C GLU A 335 -10.82 -22.55 0.35
N LEU A 336 -11.73 -23.48 0.65
CA LEU A 336 -11.79 -24.77 -0.02
C LEU A 336 -12.85 -24.77 -1.11
N TYR A 337 -14.11 -24.50 -0.80
CA TYR A 337 -15.23 -24.50 -1.76
C TYR A 337 -16.39 -23.65 -1.26
N ASP A 338 -17.25 -23.23 -2.19
CA ASP A 338 -18.48 -22.46 -1.92
C ASP A 338 -18.27 -21.21 -1.05
N GLY A 339 -17.13 -20.53 -1.17
CA GLY A 339 -16.81 -19.37 -0.34
C GLY A 339 -16.63 -19.73 1.14
N LYS A 340 -16.15 -20.95 1.44
CA LYS A 340 -15.97 -21.44 2.81
C LYS A 340 -14.56 -21.95 3.05
N SER A 341 -14.01 -21.56 4.19
CA SER A 341 -12.73 -22.06 4.69
C SER A 341 -12.85 -23.44 5.32
N ALA A 342 -11.73 -24.15 5.43
CA ALA A 342 -11.68 -25.45 6.09
C ALA A 342 -12.21 -25.40 7.53
N MET A 343 -11.84 -24.36 8.29
CA MET A 343 -12.29 -24.20 9.68
C MET A 343 -13.80 -23.97 9.77
N TYR A 344 -14.36 -23.13 8.90
CA TYR A 344 -15.80 -22.88 8.89
C TYR A 344 -16.59 -24.16 8.56
N ILE A 345 -16.16 -24.91 7.55
CA ILE A 345 -16.78 -26.20 7.17
C ILE A 345 -16.73 -27.17 8.36
N ALA A 346 -15.57 -27.34 9.01
CA ALA A 346 -15.44 -28.23 10.14
C ALA A 346 -16.37 -27.83 11.30
N ASN A 347 -16.48 -26.53 11.59
CA ASN A 347 -17.36 -26.01 12.63
C ASN A 347 -18.86 -26.19 12.30
N LEU A 348 -19.24 -26.00 11.04
CA LEU A 348 -20.61 -26.26 10.57
C LEU A 348 -21.04 -27.71 10.85
N PHE A 349 -20.19 -28.69 10.54
CA PHE A 349 -20.50 -30.11 10.78
C PHE A 349 -20.43 -30.50 12.25
N TYR A 350 -19.55 -29.87 13.03
CA TYR A 350 -19.52 -30.02 14.49
C TYR A 350 -20.80 -29.51 15.14
N TYR A 351 -21.21 -28.29 14.81
CA TYR A 351 -22.46 -27.71 15.28
C TYR A 351 -23.67 -28.57 14.86
N SER A 352 -23.74 -28.98 13.59
CA SER A 352 -24.83 -29.80 13.07
C SER A 352 -24.93 -31.16 13.80
N SER A 353 -23.78 -31.81 14.05
CA SER A 353 -23.73 -33.07 14.80
C SER A 353 -24.28 -32.94 16.21
N PHE A 354 -23.91 -31.86 16.91
CA PHE A 354 -24.43 -31.57 18.24
C PHE A 354 -25.91 -31.21 18.22
N GLN A 355 -26.32 -30.36 17.28
CA GLN A 355 -27.69 -29.89 17.17
C GLN A 355 -28.67 -31.04 16.99
N GLU A 356 -28.45 -31.90 16.01
CA GLU A 356 -29.34 -33.02 15.72
C GLU A 356 -29.38 -34.04 16.88
N ALA A 357 -28.23 -34.31 17.49
CA ALA A 357 -28.14 -35.18 18.66
C ALA A 357 -28.94 -34.63 19.86
N LEU A 358 -28.79 -33.33 20.16
CA LEU A 358 -29.46 -32.67 21.27
C LEU A 358 -30.97 -32.57 21.05
N LEU A 359 -31.40 -32.28 19.83
CA LEU A 359 -32.83 -32.27 19.49
C LEU A 359 -33.45 -33.66 19.63
N GLU A 360 -32.73 -34.71 19.26
CA GLU A 360 -33.19 -36.10 19.48
C GLU A 360 -33.21 -36.46 20.98
N GLU A 361 -32.20 -36.08 21.76
CA GLU A 361 -32.21 -36.26 23.22
C GLU A 361 -33.41 -35.58 23.88
N TYR A 362 -33.71 -34.35 23.47
CA TYR A 362 -34.88 -33.61 23.94
C TYR A 362 -36.18 -34.34 23.57
N ARG A 363 -36.32 -34.80 22.32
CA ARG A 363 -37.50 -35.57 21.86
C ARG A 363 -37.69 -36.88 22.64
N ASN A 364 -36.60 -37.49 23.08
CA ASN A 364 -36.61 -38.70 23.91
C ASN A 364 -36.85 -38.43 25.41
N GLY A 365 -37.06 -37.17 25.81
CA GLY A 365 -37.38 -36.79 27.19
C GLY A 365 -36.17 -36.64 28.10
N HIS A 366 -34.94 -36.68 27.59
CA HIS A 366 -33.71 -36.48 28.37
C HIS A 366 -33.39 -34.98 28.56
N VAL A 367 -34.37 -34.23 29.07
CA VAL A 367 -34.34 -32.75 29.11
C VAL A 367 -33.19 -32.21 29.96
N ASP A 368 -32.83 -32.87 31.07
CA ASP A 368 -31.69 -32.45 31.89
C ASP A 368 -30.35 -32.61 31.18
N SER A 369 -30.14 -33.72 30.46
CA SER A 369 -28.93 -33.96 29.65
C SER A 369 -28.83 -32.91 28.55
N PHE A 370 -29.94 -32.70 27.83
CA PHE A 370 -30.06 -31.67 26.81
C PHE A 370 -29.66 -30.30 27.35
N TYR A 371 -30.25 -29.88 28.47
CA TYR A 371 -30.05 -28.55 29.03
C TYR A 371 -28.57 -28.25 29.34
N HIS A 372 -27.90 -29.14 30.08
CA HIS A 372 -26.50 -28.96 30.44
C HIS A 372 -25.56 -29.07 29.23
N THR A 373 -25.88 -29.93 28.27
CA THR A 373 -25.04 -30.14 27.09
C THR A 373 -25.13 -28.97 26.12
N VAL A 374 -26.31 -28.35 25.97
CA VAL A 374 -26.45 -27.09 25.21
C VAL A 374 -25.60 -25.98 25.80
N GLN A 375 -25.61 -25.80 27.13
CA GLN A 375 -24.75 -24.81 27.78
C GLN A 375 -23.27 -25.09 27.49
N LYS A 376 -22.84 -26.35 27.56
CA LYS A 376 -21.46 -26.73 27.25
C LYS A 376 -21.11 -26.44 25.79
N LEU A 377 -22.00 -26.77 24.86
CA LEU A 377 -21.81 -26.48 23.43
C LEU A 377 -21.54 -25.00 23.20
N TYR A 378 -22.41 -24.11 23.68
CA TYR A 378 -22.25 -22.67 23.47
C TYR A 378 -21.10 -22.05 24.26
N LYS A 379 -20.54 -22.73 25.28
CA LYS A 379 -19.26 -22.34 25.89
C LYS A 379 -18.05 -22.70 25.04
N GLU A 380 -18.13 -23.79 24.27
CA GLU A 380 -17.02 -24.33 23.50
C GLU A 380 -17.07 -23.96 22.01
N LEU A 381 -18.21 -23.48 21.49
CA LEU A 381 -18.41 -23.23 20.07
C LEU A 381 -17.52 -22.07 19.57
N PRO A 382 -16.64 -22.30 18.57
CA PRO A 382 -15.67 -21.31 18.13
C PRO A 382 -16.16 -20.33 17.05
N LEU A 383 -17.11 -20.73 16.19
CA LEU A 383 -17.61 -19.89 15.08
C LEU A 383 -19.13 -19.86 15.01
N LEU A 384 -19.65 -18.73 14.50
CA LEU A 384 -21.05 -18.61 14.09
C LEU A 384 -21.35 -19.54 12.91
N VAL A 385 -22.56 -20.09 12.92
CA VAL A 385 -23.07 -20.95 11.85
C VAL A 385 -24.32 -20.31 11.27
N LYS A 386 -24.37 -20.21 9.95
CA LYS A 386 -25.52 -19.65 9.23
C LYS A 386 -26.53 -20.75 8.94
N ASP A 387 -27.81 -20.43 9.16
CA ASP A 387 -28.90 -21.36 8.85
C ASP A 387 -28.89 -21.80 7.37
N LYS A 388 -28.53 -20.90 6.43
CA LYS A 388 -28.48 -21.26 5.01
C LYS A 388 -27.43 -22.30 4.64
N ASP A 389 -26.42 -22.50 5.48
CA ASP A 389 -25.31 -23.41 5.22
C ASP A 389 -25.55 -24.81 5.78
N LEU A 390 -26.60 -24.99 6.59
CA LEU A 390 -27.04 -26.30 7.07
C LEU A 390 -27.61 -27.14 5.92
N GLU A 391 -27.42 -28.46 5.99
CA GLU A 391 -28.10 -29.39 5.07
C GLU A 391 -29.61 -29.19 5.12
N THR A 392 -30.30 -29.33 3.98
CA THR A 392 -31.73 -29.03 3.87
C THR A 392 -32.62 -29.82 4.81
N ASP A 393 -32.14 -30.98 5.24
CA ASP A 393 -32.86 -31.92 6.08
C ASP A 393 -32.55 -31.71 7.58
N TYR A 394 -31.64 -30.79 7.92
CA TYR A 394 -31.28 -30.46 9.30
C TYR A 394 -32.17 -29.37 9.87
N SER A 395 -32.32 -29.36 11.19
CA SER A 395 -33.09 -28.34 11.88
C SER A 395 -32.42 -26.96 11.75
N PRO A 396 -33.17 -25.85 11.67
CA PRO A 396 -32.59 -24.51 11.77
C PRO A 396 -32.07 -24.26 13.20
N SER A 397 -31.09 -23.36 13.36
CA SER A 397 -30.52 -23.00 14.67
C SER A 397 -31.57 -22.59 15.69
N GLY A 398 -32.64 -21.93 15.25
CA GLY A 398 -33.77 -21.53 16.07
C GLY A 398 -34.43 -22.69 16.83
N GLU A 399 -34.43 -23.91 16.28
CA GLU A 399 -35.07 -25.05 16.95
C GLU A 399 -34.33 -25.45 18.24
N LEU A 400 -33.00 -25.49 18.20
CA LEU A 400 -32.17 -25.79 19.36
C LEU A 400 -32.20 -24.64 20.37
N VAL A 401 -31.95 -23.42 19.90
CA VAL A 401 -31.84 -22.24 20.74
C VAL A 401 -33.14 -21.98 21.49
N PHE A 402 -34.28 -21.98 20.80
CA PHE A 402 -35.56 -21.67 21.45
C PHE A 402 -35.98 -22.76 22.43
N ARG A 403 -35.74 -24.05 22.14
CA ARG A 403 -36.00 -25.13 23.11
C ARG A 403 -35.21 -24.93 24.41
N PHE A 404 -33.93 -24.59 24.29
CA PHE A 404 -33.11 -24.31 25.46
C PHE A 404 -33.58 -23.07 26.22
N VAL A 405 -33.99 -22.00 25.51
CA VAL A 405 -34.57 -20.80 26.13
C VAL A 405 -35.84 -21.13 26.90
N LYS A 406 -36.80 -21.81 26.26
CA LYS A 406 -38.06 -22.23 26.90
C LYS A 406 -37.81 -23.07 28.15
N GLU A 407 -36.85 -23.99 28.08
CA GLU A 407 -36.51 -24.84 29.21
C GLU A 407 -35.86 -24.05 30.36
N ALA A 408 -34.99 -23.08 30.07
CA ALA A 408 -34.42 -22.19 31.10
C ALA A 408 -35.52 -21.37 31.79
N LEU A 409 -36.47 -20.82 31.02
CA LEU A 409 -37.62 -20.08 31.54
C LEU A 409 -38.50 -20.96 32.43
N LYS A 410 -38.79 -22.19 32.00
CA LYS A 410 -39.57 -23.17 32.78
C LYS A 410 -38.91 -23.53 34.11
N ARG A 411 -37.57 -23.57 34.15
CA ARG A 411 -36.78 -23.82 35.37
C ARG A 411 -36.64 -22.59 36.27
N GLY A 412 -36.93 -21.39 35.77
CA GLY A 412 -36.64 -20.13 36.45
C GLY A 412 -35.16 -19.76 36.47
N ASN A 413 -34.34 -20.39 35.62
CA ASN A 413 -32.89 -20.19 35.54
C ASN A 413 -32.52 -19.24 34.40
N GLN A 414 -32.96 -17.98 34.49
CA GLN A 414 -32.74 -17.01 33.40
C GLN A 414 -31.26 -16.68 33.21
N GLU A 415 -30.43 -16.74 34.26
CA GLU A 415 -28.98 -16.51 34.18
C GLU A 415 -28.26 -17.55 33.31
N ASP A 416 -28.79 -18.76 33.18
CA ASP A 416 -28.21 -19.79 32.31
C ASP A 416 -28.25 -19.39 30.82
N LEU A 417 -29.09 -18.41 30.45
CA LEU A 417 -29.16 -17.84 29.10
C LEU A 417 -27.98 -16.90 28.78
N ARG A 418 -27.24 -16.43 29.80
CA ARG A 418 -26.05 -15.59 29.62
C ARG A 418 -24.98 -16.27 28.76
N VAL A 419 -24.97 -17.60 28.71
CA VAL A 419 -24.05 -18.39 27.86
C VAL A 419 -24.08 -17.98 26.39
N PHE A 420 -25.23 -17.53 25.86
CA PHE A 420 -25.30 -17.04 24.47
C PHE A 420 -24.68 -15.66 24.31
N LEU A 421 -24.85 -14.78 25.29
CA LEU A 421 -24.23 -13.47 25.28
C LEU A 421 -22.71 -13.63 25.38
N GLU A 422 -22.22 -14.46 26.30
CA GLU A 422 -20.80 -14.82 26.39
C GLU A 422 -20.28 -15.41 25.08
N TYR A 423 -21.08 -16.24 24.40
CA TYR A 423 -20.74 -16.76 23.09
C TYR A 423 -20.59 -15.67 22.03
N LEU A 424 -21.59 -14.79 21.89
CA LEU A 424 -21.56 -13.68 20.94
C LEU A 424 -20.41 -12.71 21.24
N GLN A 425 -20.11 -12.46 22.51
CA GLN A 425 -18.97 -11.65 22.93
C GLN A 425 -17.64 -12.28 22.49
N ARG A 426 -17.42 -13.58 22.74
CA ARG A 426 -16.20 -14.26 22.27
C ARG A 426 -16.03 -14.21 20.76
N ILE A 427 -17.15 -14.27 20.02
CA ILE A 427 -17.14 -14.12 18.57
C ILE A 427 -16.74 -12.69 18.18
N SER A 428 -17.34 -11.67 18.80
CA SER A 428 -16.99 -10.26 18.56
C SER A 428 -15.51 -10.00 18.82
N GLU A 429 -15.01 -10.42 19.98
CA GLU A 429 -13.59 -10.26 20.35
C GLU A 429 -12.65 -10.96 19.34
N ARG A 430 -13.06 -12.10 18.76
CA ARG A 430 -12.28 -12.78 17.73
C ARG A 430 -12.24 -11.99 16.43
N PHE A 431 -13.36 -11.37 16.04
CA PHE A 431 -13.40 -10.51 14.86
C PHE A 431 -12.57 -9.24 15.05
N ASP A 432 -12.61 -8.62 16.23
CA ASP A 432 -11.79 -7.44 16.55
C ASP A 432 -10.29 -7.75 16.45
N ASN A 433 -9.90 -8.98 16.83
CA ASN A 433 -8.54 -9.49 16.70
C ASN A 433 -8.20 -10.03 15.29
N ARG A 434 -9.01 -9.72 14.26
CA ARG A 434 -8.80 -10.12 12.85
C ARG A 434 -8.69 -11.63 12.61
N LYS A 435 -9.39 -12.46 13.39
CA LYS A 435 -9.39 -13.94 13.29
C LYS A 435 -10.69 -14.50 12.70
N GLY A 436 -11.25 -13.79 11.72
CA GLY A 436 -12.40 -14.26 10.98
C GLY A 436 -12.04 -15.34 9.96
N TYR A 437 -13.01 -16.19 9.63
CA TYR A 437 -12.84 -17.26 8.65
C TYR A 437 -13.75 -17.04 7.45
N ILE A 438 -13.23 -17.32 6.25
CA ILE A 438 -14.02 -17.28 5.01
C ILE A 438 -15.22 -18.22 5.18
N GLY A 439 -16.41 -17.75 4.82
CA GLY A 439 -17.68 -18.45 5.03
C GLY A 439 -18.45 -18.01 6.27
N GLU A 440 -17.80 -17.40 7.27
CA GLU A 440 -18.47 -16.91 8.48
C GLU A 440 -19.14 -15.54 8.27
N PHE A 441 -18.57 -14.71 7.40
CA PHE A 441 -19.05 -13.35 7.14
C PHE A 441 -20.22 -13.28 6.16
N THR A 442 -21.10 -12.30 6.33
CA THR A 442 -22.17 -11.98 5.37
C THR A 442 -21.86 -10.68 4.64
N ASP A 443 -22.18 -10.60 3.36
CA ASP A 443 -21.82 -9.46 2.50
C ASP A 443 -22.56 -8.17 2.89
N THR A 444 -23.74 -8.27 3.51
CA THR A 444 -24.56 -7.11 3.88
C THR A 444 -25.16 -7.23 5.29
N ALA A 445 -25.48 -6.09 5.91
CA ALA A 445 -26.21 -6.04 7.18
C ALA A 445 -27.62 -6.68 7.09
N SER A 446 -28.23 -6.61 5.90
CA SER A 446 -29.50 -7.29 5.64
C SER A 446 -29.33 -8.80 5.70
N ASP A 447 -28.26 -9.33 5.09
CA ASP A 447 -27.93 -10.76 5.13
C ASP A 447 -27.58 -11.18 6.55
N PHE A 448 -26.80 -10.39 7.27
CA PHE A 448 -26.52 -10.64 8.70
C PHE A 448 -27.82 -10.80 9.51
N SER A 449 -28.76 -9.86 9.36
CA SER A 449 -30.04 -9.88 10.07
C SER A 449 -30.93 -11.09 9.72
N LYS A 450 -30.68 -11.72 8.57
CA LYS A 450 -31.45 -12.85 8.05
C LYS A 450 -30.81 -14.18 8.45
N GLU A 451 -29.49 -14.29 8.31
CA GLU A 451 -28.72 -15.50 8.60
C GLU A 451 -28.52 -15.73 10.10
N TYR A 452 -28.43 -14.64 10.89
CA TYR A 452 -28.23 -14.69 12.35
C TYR A 452 -29.45 -14.20 13.15
N LYS A 453 -30.63 -14.24 12.52
CA LYS A 453 -31.90 -13.78 13.10
C LYS A 453 -32.21 -14.37 14.49
N THR A 454 -31.84 -15.62 14.72
CA THR A 454 -32.08 -16.32 15.99
C THR A 454 -31.30 -15.67 17.13
N TYR A 455 -30.00 -15.45 16.92
CA TYR A 455 -29.12 -14.85 17.91
C TYR A 455 -29.49 -13.40 18.20
N LEU A 456 -29.79 -12.62 17.15
CA LEU A 456 -30.29 -11.24 17.29
C LEU A 456 -31.61 -11.15 18.06
N ALA A 457 -32.54 -12.10 17.83
CA ALA A 457 -33.79 -12.13 18.58
C ALA A 457 -33.57 -12.45 20.04
N LEU A 458 -32.64 -13.35 20.34
CA LEU A 458 -32.31 -13.76 21.69
C LEU A 458 -31.62 -12.65 22.47
N GLU A 459 -30.62 -12.01 21.88
CA GLU A 459 -29.93 -10.86 22.47
C GLU A 459 -30.93 -9.77 22.90
N LYS A 460 -31.80 -9.35 21.97
CA LYS A 460 -32.81 -8.34 22.27
C LYS A 460 -33.85 -8.81 23.28
N PHE A 461 -34.21 -10.09 23.28
CA PHE A 461 -35.10 -10.66 24.28
C PHE A 461 -34.49 -10.59 25.69
N LEU A 462 -33.22 -10.97 25.83
CA LEU A 462 -32.51 -10.94 27.11
C LEU A 462 -32.35 -9.52 27.65
N SER A 463 -32.02 -8.56 26.78
CA SER A 463 -31.97 -7.14 27.13
C SER A 463 -33.36 -6.61 27.52
N ASP A 464 -34.35 -6.73 26.63
CA ASP A 464 -35.67 -6.09 26.80
C ASP A 464 -36.50 -6.67 27.97
N VAL A 465 -36.31 -7.96 28.29
CA VAL A 465 -37.16 -8.68 29.25
C VAL A 465 -36.46 -8.91 30.58
N PHE A 466 -35.14 -9.13 30.59
CA PHE A 466 -34.38 -9.45 31.80
C PHE A 466 -33.31 -8.44 32.16
N SER A 467 -33.11 -7.38 31.34
CA SER A 467 -32.01 -6.42 31.51
C SER A 467 -30.64 -7.10 31.59
N ILE A 468 -30.49 -8.23 30.89
CA ILE A 468 -29.22 -8.93 30.73
C ILE A 468 -28.63 -8.42 29.41
N GLU A 469 -27.64 -7.56 29.50
CA GLU A 469 -26.99 -6.90 28.36
C GLU A 469 -25.60 -7.49 28.11
N LEU A 470 -25.15 -7.39 26.85
CA LEU A 470 -23.75 -7.61 26.51
C LEU A 470 -22.94 -6.36 26.87
N ASP A 471 -21.75 -6.55 27.44
CA ASP A 471 -20.79 -5.47 27.68
C ASP A 471 -20.04 -5.16 26.38
N ILE A 472 -20.76 -4.65 25.38
CA ILE A 472 -20.19 -4.18 24.10
C ILE A 472 -20.38 -2.67 24.03
N HIS A 473 -19.43 -1.97 23.40
CA HIS A 473 -19.45 -0.52 23.29
C HIS A 473 -20.79 0.02 22.78
N ASN A 474 -21.40 0.94 23.54
CA ASN A 474 -22.73 1.56 23.36
C ASN A 474 -22.97 2.34 22.06
N ASP A 475 -22.07 2.27 21.07
CA ASP A 475 -22.10 3.11 19.87
C ASP A 475 -22.56 2.36 18.59
N ASP A 476 -22.90 1.06 18.69
CA ASP A 476 -23.34 0.28 17.53
C ASP A 476 -24.79 0.58 17.11
N PRO A 477 -25.07 0.71 15.80
CA PRO A 477 -26.41 0.97 15.31
C PRO A 477 -27.34 -0.22 15.59
N GLU A 478 -28.54 0.07 16.09
CA GLU A 478 -29.51 -0.96 16.45
C GLU A 478 -29.97 -1.77 15.21
N ILE A 479 -29.49 -3.02 15.06
CA ILE A 479 -29.90 -3.89 13.95
C ILE A 479 -31.32 -4.41 14.23
N HIS A 480 -32.31 -4.01 13.43
CA HIS A 480 -33.68 -4.48 13.58
C HIS A 480 -33.95 -5.76 12.78
N LEU A 481 -34.67 -6.71 13.40
CA LEU A 481 -35.14 -7.92 12.71
C LEU A 481 -36.21 -7.58 11.66
N SER A 482 -36.05 -8.15 10.47
CA SER A 482 -37.02 -7.99 9.40
C SER A 482 -38.36 -8.66 9.74
N ARG A 483 -39.46 -8.21 9.10
CA ARG A 483 -40.77 -8.86 9.24
C ARG A 483 -40.75 -10.33 8.83
N SER A 484 -39.95 -10.68 7.81
CA SER A 484 -39.80 -12.07 7.36
C SER A 484 -39.10 -12.91 8.43
N SER A 485 -38.00 -12.40 8.97
CA SER A 485 -37.24 -13.04 10.05
C SER A 485 -38.13 -13.28 11.27
N LEU A 486 -38.88 -12.27 11.72
CA LEU A 486 -39.81 -12.41 12.85
C LEU A 486 -40.96 -13.40 12.56
N LYS A 487 -41.44 -13.48 11.32
CA LYS A 487 -42.45 -14.47 10.92
C LYS A 487 -41.90 -15.89 10.99
N GLU A 488 -40.67 -16.11 10.51
CA GLU A 488 -39.97 -17.39 10.58
C GLU A 488 -39.72 -17.82 12.03
N LEU A 489 -39.16 -16.94 12.85
CA LEU A 489 -38.91 -17.23 14.27
C LEU A 489 -40.19 -17.57 15.02
N ARG A 490 -41.29 -16.87 14.76
CA ARG A 490 -42.61 -17.21 15.33
C ARG A 490 -43.15 -18.56 14.89
N LYS A 491 -42.83 -18.99 13.66
CA LYS A 491 -43.20 -20.32 13.17
C LYS A 491 -42.46 -21.39 13.97
N ILE A 492 -41.14 -21.23 14.12
CA ILE A 492 -40.28 -22.12 14.92
C ILE A 492 -40.76 -22.19 16.38
N ASP A 493 -40.97 -21.03 17.01
CA ASP A 493 -41.45 -20.93 18.40
C ASP A 493 -42.78 -21.67 18.64
N LYS A 494 -43.71 -21.57 17.68
CA LYS A 494 -45.02 -22.24 17.73
C LYS A 494 -44.89 -23.77 17.64
N GLU A 495 -43.89 -24.29 16.93
CA GLU A 495 -43.66 -25.72 16.76
C GLU A 495 -43.01 -26.37 18.01
N ILE A 496 -42.41 -25.56 18.90
CA ILE A 496 -41.63 -26.06 20.04
C ILE A 496 -42.48 -26.35 21.29
N GLY A 497 -43.55 -25.61 21.54
CA GLY A 497 -44.38 -25.81 22.73
C GLY A 497 -45.28 -24.63 23.08
N ASP A 498 -45.75 -24.61 24.33
CA ASP A 498 -46.72 -23.63 24.84
C ASP A 498 -46.19 -22.19 24.85
N GLU A 499 -47.11 -21.23 25.04
CA GLU A 499 -46.78 -19.81 25.08
C GLU A 499 -46.04 -19.43 26.37
N ASP A 500 -44.91 -18.75 26.24
CA ASP A 500 -44.10 -18.25 27.35
C ASP A 500 -43.70 -16.78 27.16
N GLU A 501 -42.67 -16.32 27.87
CA GLU A 501 -42.13 -14.95 27.75
C GLU A 501 -41.51 -14.69 26.38
N LEU A 502 -40.80 -15.66 25.80
CA LEU A 502 -40.23 -15.56 24.46
C LEU A 502 -41.33 -15.47 23.40
N THR A 503 -42.38 -16.29 23.49
CA THR A 503 -43.54 -16.25 22.58
C THR A 503 -44.21 -14.88 22.64
N ARG A 504 -44.46 -14.34 23.84
CA ARG A 504 -45.05 -13.00 24.02
C ARG A 504 -44.16 -11.91 23.45
N TYR A 505 -42.85 -12.02 23.65
CA TYR A 505 -41.85 -11.11 23.11
C TYR A 505 -41.88 -11.08 21.57
N LEU A 506 -41.76 -12.24 20.93
CA LEU A 506 -41.76 -12.35 19.46
C LEU A 506 -43.06 -11.85 18.84
N LYS A 507 -44.22 -12.11 19.47
CA LYS A 507 -45.51 -11.55 19.05
C LYS A 507 -45.52 -10.02 19.13
N LYS A 508 -45.03 -9.44 20.23
CA LYS A 508 -44.93 -7.99 20.44
C LYS A 508 -44.01 -7.35 19.40
N GLN A 509 -42.84 -7.92 19.14
CA GLN A 509 -41.90 -7.39 18.14
C GLN A 509 -42.46 -7.51 16.71
N TYR A 510 -43.14 -8.61 16.38
CA TYR A 510 -43.83 -8.75 15.10
C TYR A 510 -44.92 -7.69 14.90
N LEU A 511 -45.72 -7.40 15.93
CA LEU A 511 -46.72 -6.32 15.89
C LEU A 511 -46.07 -4.93 15.74
N LYS A 512 -45.02 -4.63 16.53
CA LYS A 512 -44.25 -3.39 16.42
C LYS A 512 -43.67 -3.19 15.02
N SER A 513 -43.25 -4.27 14.36
CA SER A 513 -42.73 -4.21 12.99
C SER A 513 -43.72 -3.64 11.97
N PHE A 514 -45.05 -3.66 12.25
CA PHE A 514 -46.08 -3.01 11.44
C PHE A 514 -46.20 -1.50 11.67
N LEU A 515 -45.89 -1.04 12.88
CA LEU A 515 -46.05 0.35 13.32
C LEU A 515 -44.81 1.22 13.04
N ILE A 516 -43.64 0.60 12.89
CA ILE A 516 -42.43 1.30 12.45
C ILE A 516 -42.58 1.58 10.95
N PRO A 517 -42.62 2.85 10.50
CA PRO A 517 -42.78 3.16 9.09
C PRO A 517 -41.59 2.58 8.31
N ARG A 518 -41.85 1.99 7.14
CA ARG A 518 -40.85 1.80 6.08
C ARG A 518 -40.38 3.18 5.55
N LYS A 519 -39.84 4.04 6.41
CA LYS A 519 -39.10 5.21 5.95
C LYS A 519 -37.70 4.73 5.65
N LYS A 520 -37.37 4.79 4.36
CA LYS A 520 -36.04 4.89 3.76
C LYS A 520 -34.94 4.94 4.83
N ILE A 521 -34.06 3.94 4.79
CA ILE A 521 -32.65 4.09 5.19
C ILE A 521 -32.26 5.52 4.85
N SER A 522 -32.06 6.38 5.86
CA SER A 522 -31.78 7.78 5.60
C SER A 522 -30.41 7.86 4.97
N PHE A 523 -30.40 8.04 3.65
CA PHE A 523 -29.24 8.29 2.80
C PHE A 523 -28.40 9.52 3.21
N ASN A 524 -28.75 10.22 4.29
CA ASN A 524 -27.98 11.33 4.85
C ASN A 524 -26.96 10.89 5.92
N TRP A 525 -27.03 9.64 6.40
CA TRP A 525 -26.01 9.07 7.29
C TRP A 525 -24.82 8.48 6.50
N LEU A 526 -25.07 7.90 5.32
CA LEU A 526 -24.02 7.45 4.39
C LEU A 526 -23.12 8.59 3.88
N ALA A 527 -23.62 9.82 3.87
CA ALA A 527 -22.86 11.00 3.43
C ALA A 527 -22.04 11.66 4.56
N SER A 528 -22.37 11.42 5.83
CA SER A 528 -21.77 12.14 6.98
C SER A 528 -20.88 11.29 7.88
N ASN A 529 -20.85 9.96 7.72
CA ASN A 529 -20.02 9.07 8.56
C ASN A 529 -19.36 7.90 7.81
N LYS A 530 -18.76 8.20 6.64
CA LYS A 530 -17.95 7.27 5.83
C LYS A 530 -16.77 6.60 6.57
N LYS A 531 -16.42 6.98 7.81
CA LYS A 531 -15.24 6.41 8.51
C LYS A 531 -15.55 5.37 9.60
N LYS A 532 -16.79 5.29 10.12
CA LYS A 532 -17.07 4.56 11.38
C LYS A 532 -18.07 3.42 11.29
N VAL A 533 -18.74 3.29 10.15
CA VAL A 533 -19.64 2.16 9.84
C VAL A 533 -18.90 1.11 9.01
N ILE A 534 -17.73 1.52 8.51
CA ILE A 534 -16.83 0.69 7.74
C ILE A 534 -15.91 -0.18 8.64
N SER A 535 -16.00 -0.05 9.96
CA SER A 535 -15.11 -0.80 10.88
C SER A 535 -15.58 -2.21 11.22
N ALA A 536 -16.89 -2.53 11.19
CA ALA A 536 -17.38 -3.88 11.50
C ALA A 536 -17.84 -4.66 10.26
N ALA A 537 -18.55 -4.01 9.33
CA ALA A 537 -18.96 -4.62 8.06
C ALA A 537 -17.92 -4.47 6.93
N ILE A 538 -17.04 -3.46 7.02
CA ILE A 538 -15.96 -3.27 6.04
C ILE A 538 -14.61 -3.82 6.53
N LEU A 539 -14.41 -4.22 7.80
CA LEU A 539 -13.34 -5.20 8.10
C LEU A 539 -13.62 -6.54 7.42
N ALA A 540 -14.88 -6.97 7.35
CA ALA A 540 -15.28 -8.19 6.67
C ALA A 540 -15.25 -8.08 5.13
N LEU A 541 -15.57 -6.91 4.55
CA LEU A 541 -15.40 -6.64 3.11
C LEU A 541 -13.95 -6.32 2.70
N LEU A 542 -13.13 -5.72 3.58
CA LEU A 542 -11.69 -5.53 3.35
C LEU A 542 -10.91 -6.84 3.47
N LEU A 543 -11.44 -7.85 4.16
CA LEU A 543 -10.87 -9.20 4.22
C LEU A 543 -11.31 -10.11 3.05
N ILE A 544 -12.25 -9.69 2.20
CA ILE A 544 -12.69 -10.44 1.00
C ILE A 544 -12.31 -9.72 -0.31
N PHE A 545 -11.95 -8.43 -0.28
CA PHE A 545 -11.66 -7.64 -1.51
C PHE A 545 -10.47 -6.66 -1.43
N GLY A 546 -9.59 -6.80 -0.44
CA GLY A 546 -8.29 -6.11 -0.47
C GLY A 546 -7.23 -6.96 -1.16
N MET A 547 -7.29 -7.25 -2.47
CA MET A 547 -6.90 -6.26 -3.48
C MET A 547 -7.50 -6.56 -4.87
N LYS A 548 -8.56 -5.84 -5.24
CA LYS A 548 -8.69 -5.36 -6.63
C LYS A 548 -8.99 -3.87 -6.63
N TYR A 549 -7.92 -3.09 -6.74
CA TYR A 549 -7.83 -1.70 -7.21
C TYR A 549 -9.17 -1.04 -7.53
N ALA A 550 -9.70 -0.19 -6.65
CA ALA A 550 -10.86 0.62 -6.99
C ALA A 550 -10.85 2.06 -6.47
N ASP A 551 -10.42 2.37 -5.25
CA ASP A 551 -10.74 3.71 -4.71
C ASP A 551 -9.67 4.82 -4.81
N PRO A 552 -8.35 4.58 -5.01
CA PRO A 552 -7.40 5.67 -5.28
C PRO A 552 -7.25 6.03 -6.78
N ILE A 553 -7.66 5.15 -7.70
CA ILE A 553 -7.52 5.36 -9.16
C ILE A 553 -8.82 5.87 -9.78
N ILE A 554 -10.01 5.52 -9.28
CA ILE A 554 -11.27 6.00 -9.85
C ILE A 554 -11.53 7.47 -9.50
N GLU A 555 -11.05 7.99 -8.37
CA GLU A 555 -11.15 9.43 -8.08
C GLU A 555 -10.12 10.24 -8.88
N ARG A 556 -8.90 9.69 -9.07
CA ARG A 556 -7.85 10.29 -9.94
C ARG A 556 -8.18 10.19 -11.44
N SER A 557 -8.85 9.13 -11.90
CA SER A 557 -9.26 8.96 -13.29
C SER A 557 -10.61 9.61 -13.59
N LYS A 558 -11.54 9.73 -12.63
CA LYS A 558 -12.75 10.57 -12.83
C LYS A 558 -12.40 12.05 -12.84
N ASN A 559 -11.46 12.49 -11.99
CA ASN A 559 -10.99 13.87 -12.04
C ASN A 559 -10.08 14.11 -13.26
N GLY A 560 -9.34 13.09 -13.72
CA GLY A 560 -8.56 13.13 -14.95
C GLY A 560 -9.36 13.00 -16.26
N LEU A 561 -10.46 12.23 -16.30
CA LEU A 561 -11.36 12.13 -17.47
C LEU A 561 -12.44 13.20 -17.49
N ALA A 562 -12.88 13.73 -16.35
CA ALA A 562 -13.75 14.92 -16.32
C ALA A 562 -12.99 16.15 -16.85
N ALA A 563 -11.69 16.27 -16.53
CA ALA A 563 -10.81 17.30 -17.10
C ALA A 563 -10.52 17.14 -18.61
N LEU A 564 -10.84 15.99 -19.21
CA LEU A 564 -10.66 15.72 -20.64
C LEU A 564 -11.98 15.69 -21.44
N GLN A 565 -13.13 15.84 -20.80
CA GLN A 565 -14.46 15.85 -21.45
C GLN A 565 -15.27 17.13 -21.25
N SER A 566 -14.70 18.17 -20.62
CA SER A 566 -15.37 19.47 -20.45
C SER A 566 -14.53 20.66 -20.91
N ASN A 567 -13.78 20.49 -22.00
CA ASN A 567 -13.26 21.61 -22.79
C ASN A 567 -13.99 21.66 -24.14
N GLU A 568 -15.28 22.01 -24.09
CA GLU A 568 -15.94 22.73 -25.17
C GLU A 568 -17.13 23.52 -24.58
N ALA A 569 -16.99 24.85 -24.65
CA ALA A 569 -17.96 25.92 -24.39
C ALA A 569 -18.15 26.46 -22.94
N GLU A 570 -17.98 27.80 -22.89
CA GLU A 570 -18.42 28.78 -21.87
C GLU A 570 -17.51 29.15 -20.68
N VAL A 571 -16.50 29.97 -21.05
CA VAL A 571 -16.21 31.33 -20.53
C VAL A 571 -17.02 31.84 -19.32
N THR A 572 -16.29 32.55 -18.44
CA THR A 572 -16.65 33.59 -17.43
C THR A 572 -17.05 33.17 -16.02
N ALA A 573 -16.11 33.27 -15.07
CA ALA A 573 -16.03 34.36 -14.07
C ALA A 573 -14.88 34.06 -13.08
N GLU A 574 -13.87 34.91 -13.05
CA GLU A 574 -12.73 34.84 -12.12
C GLU A 574 -13.15 35.34 -10.72
N GLU A 575 -12.94 34.51 -9.69
CA GLU A 575 -12.74 35.02 -8.33
C GLU A 575 -11.23 35.13 -8.10
N GLN A 576 -10.73 36.37 -8.11
CA GLN A 576 -9.36 36.68 -7.70
C GLN A 576 -9.19 36.30 -6.23
N THR A 577 -8.48 35.21 -5.99
CA THR A 577 -8.05 34.83 -4.65
C THR A 577 -6.71 35.51 -4.39
N GLU A 578 -6.67 36.48 -3.47
CA GLU A 578 -5.41 37.12 -3.06
C GLU A 578 -4.42 36.07 -2.54
N LEU A 579 -3.19 36.09 -3.06
CA LEU A 579 -2.11 35.21 -2.62
C LEU A 579 -1.58 35.73 -1.28
N ILE A 580 -1.91 35.02 -0.19
CA ILE A 580 -1.41 35.33 1.16
C ILE A 580 -0.21 34.42 1.45
N THR A 581 0.93 35.02 1.82
CA THR A 581 2.12 34.29 2.26
C THR A 581 2.23 34.35 3.79
N LEU A 582 2.71 33.27 4.41
CA LEU A 582 3.03 33.21 5.84
C LEU A 582 4.55 33.15 6.03
N ARG A 583 5.04 33.90 7.02
CA ARG A 583 6.42 33.86 7.49
C ARG A 583 6.52 33.22 8.86
N ILE A 584 7.54 32.42 9.08
CA ILE A 584 7.79 31.73 10.36
C ILE A 584 8.48 32.69 11.34
N THR A 585 7.95 32.80 12.56
CA THR A 585 8.45 33.73 13.59
C THR A 585 9.40 33.08 14.60
N SER A 586 9.43 31.75 14.69
CA SER A 586 10.39 30.97 15.49
C SER A 586 11.58 30.50 14.67
N GLU A 587 12.68 30.10 15.31
CA GLU A 587 13.90 29.61 14.63
C GLU A 587 13.59 28.44 13.67
N TYR A 588 12.70 27.56 14.08
CA TYR A 588 12.13 26.48 13.27
C TYR A 588 10.63 26.33 13.54
N GLY A 589 9.90 25.82 12.55
CA GLY A 589 8.50 25.44 12.62
C GLY A 589 8.28 24.05 12.05
N ASN A 590 7.29 23.33 12.56
CA ASN A 590 6.94 22.00 12.06
C ASN A 590 5.63 22.10 11.28
N ILE A 591 5.68 21.67 10.02
CA ILE A 591 4.52 21.41 9.17
C ILE A 591 4.10 19.98 9.44
N ARG A 592 2.82 19.80 9.78
CA ARG A 592 2.30 18.51 10.23
C ARG A 592 1.19 18.00 9.32
N SER A 593 0.98 16.69 9.34
CA SER A 593 0.00 16.02 8.48
C SER A 593 -1.44 16.39 8.85
N ASN A 594 -1.69 16.81 10.10
CA ASN A 594 -2.98 17.28 10.59
C ASN A 594 -2.80 18.51 11.51
N PRO A 595 -3.85 19.30 11.77
CA PRO A 595 -3.79 20.47 12.66
C PRO A 595 -3.79 20.03 14.13
N SER A 596 -2.72 19.37 14.58
CA SER A 596 -2.52 18.91 15.96
C SER A 596 -1.04 18.75 16.28
N LEU A 597 -0.65 19.01 17.53
CA LEU A 597 0.70 18.75 18.03
C LEU A 597 1.08 17.27 18.07
N ASP A 598 0.10 16.37 18.09
CA ASP A 598 0.31 14.92 18.17
C ASP A 598 0.41 14.25 16.79
N SER A 599 0.17 15.00 15.71
CA SER A 599 0.21 14.47 14.35
C SER A 599 1.62 14.45 13.77
N ASP A 600 1.88 13.53 12.84
CA ASP A 600 3.22 13.37 12.24
C ASP A 600 3.74 14.66 11.63
N ILE A 601 5.03 14.93 11.82
CA ILE A 601 5.72 16.05 11.19
C ILE A 601 6.00 15.64 9.74
N VAL A 602 5.42 16.38 8.81
CA VAL A 602 5.68 16.24 7.37
C VAL A 602 7.04 16.84 7.05
N GLN A 603 7.31 18.05 7.56
CA GLN A 603 8.57 18.74 7.33
C GLN A 603 8.85 19.76 8.45
N SER A 604 10.14 19.99 8.73
CA SER A 604 10.59 21.12 9.56
C SER A 604 11.12 22.24 8.66
N VAL A 605 10.64 23.45 8.90
CA VAL A 605 10.88 24.64 8.10
C VAL A 605 11.51 25.75 8.95
N ASN A 606 12.28 26.66 8.34
CA ASN A 606 13.01 27.72 9.05
C ASN A 606 12.55 29.13 8.63
N GLN A 607 13.03 30.18 9.31
CA GLN A 607 12.60 31.58 9.09
C GLN A 607 12.80 32.13 7.67
N THR A 608 13.67 31.51 6.86
CA THR A 608 13.95 31.95 5.49
C THR A 608 13.00 31.35 4.46
N GLU A 609 12.15 30.41 4.86
CA GLU A 609 11.18 29.75 3.99
C GLU A 609 9.82 30.45 4.03
N GLU A 610 9.29 30.75 2.85
CA GLU A 610 7.98 31.35 2.67
C GLU A 610 6.93 30.25 2.45
N LEU A 611 5.79 30.39 3.13
CA LEU A 611 4.71 29.42 3.08
C LEU A 611 3.50 30.05 2.41
N GLN A 612 2.98 29.44 1.35
CA GLN A 612 1.75 29.91 0.72
C GLN A 612 0.55 29.47 1.57
N TYR A 613 -0.27 30.41 2.04
CA TYR A 613 -1.49 30.09 2.75
C TYR A 613 -2.58 29.62 1.77
N LEU A 614 -3.17 28.45 2.04
CA LEU A 614 -4.18 27.84 1.17
C LEU A 614 -5.62 28.18 1.56
N ASN A 615 -5.83 29.27 2.31
CA ASN A 615 -7.15 29.74 2.76
C ASN A 615 -7.96 28.74 3.61
N GLU A 616 -7.30 27.76 4.23
CA GLU A 616 -7.92 26.83 5.17
C GLU A 616 -7.32 26.98 6.58
N GLU A 617 -8.21 27.10 7.57
CA GLU A 617 -7.85 27.18 8.99
C GLU A 617 -8.68 26.17 9.80
N GLN A 618 -8.04 25.50 10.75
CA GLN A 618 -8.70 24.60 11.69
C GLN A 618 -8.20 24.85 13.12
N GLN A 619 -9.05 24.59 14.11
CA GLN A 619 -8.67 24.61 15.52
C GLN A 619 -8.52 23.20 16.06
N ASP A 620 -7.46 22.97 16.83
CA ASP A 620 -7.27 21.71 17.54
C ASP A 620 -8.12 21.62 18.83
N THR A 621 -8.06 20.48 19.50
CA THR A 621 -8.78 20.22 20.76
C THR A 621 -8.36 21.13 21.92
N GLU A 622 -7.23 21.83 21.79
CA GLU A 622 -6.73 22.81 22.75
C GLU A 622 -7.06 24.27 22.36
N GLY A 623 -7.81 24.47 21.27
CA GLY A 623 -8.23 25.79 20.78
C GLY A 623 -7.15 26.58 20.05
N ARG A 624 -6.06 25.93 19.61
CA ARG A 624 -5.01 26.56 18.80
C ARG A 624 -5.38 26.49 17.32
N SER A 625 -5.28 27.62 16.63
CA SER A 625 -5.46 27.70 15.18
C SER A 625 -4.26 27.16 14.41
N TRP A 626 -4.57 26.51 13.29
CA TRP A 626 -3.63 25.93 12.35
C TRP A 626 -3.96 26.39 10.95
N PHE A 627 -2.95 26.78 10.19
CA PHE A 627 -3.06 27.22 8.82
C PHE A 627 -2.62 26.10 7.88
N HIS A 628 -3.43 25.82 6.87
CA HIS A 628 -3.02 24.94 5.78
C HIS A 628 -2.11 25.73 4.84
N VAL A 629 -0.91 25.18 4.63
CA VAL A 629 0.15 25.85 3.89
C VAL A 629 0.73 24.94 2.83
N LYS A 630 1.24 25.56 1.78
CA LYS A 630 2.04 24.91 0.74
C LYS A 630 3.45 25.48 0.73
N LEU A 631 4.44 24.61 0.72
CA LEU A 631 5.83 25.00 0.53
C LEU A 631 6.13 25.22 -0.96
N SER A 632 7.26 25.89 -1.25
CA SER A 632 7.80 26.00 -2.61
C SER A 632 8.08 24.64 -3.27
N THR A 633 8.37 23.60 -2.48
CA THR A 633 8.55 22.21 -2.92
C THR A 633 7.25 21.55 -3.40
N GLY A 634 6.10 22.18 -3.15
CA GLY A 634 4.78 21.66 -3.50
C GLY A 634 4.11 20.82 -2.42
N GLU A 635 4.86 20.41 -1.39
CA GLU A 635 4.34 19.72 -0.21
C GLU A 635 3.37 20.62 0.57
N GLN A 636 2.38 20.01 1.21
CA GLN A 636 1.33 20.70 1.95
C GLN A 636 1.17 20.11 3.34
N GLY A 637 0.78 20.95 4.28
CA GLY A 637 0.44 20.51 5.62
C GLY A 637 -0.01 21.66 6.50
N TRP A 638 -0.11 21.39 7.79
CA TRP A 638 -0.65 22.30 8.78
C TRP A 638 0.47 22.87 9.63
N ILE A 639 0.51 24.20 9.73
CA ILE A 639 1.44 24.91 10.61
C ILE A 639 0.67 25.74 11.64
N SER A 640 1.17 25.79 12.87
CA SER A 640 0.48 26.49 13.95
C SER A 640 0.54 28.00 13.76
N SER A 641 -0.60 28.68 13.95
CA SER A 641 -0.68 30.13 13.92
C SER A 641 0.19 30.83 14.97
N LYS A 642 0.59 30.12 16.05
CA LYS A 642 1.46 30.66 17.10
C LYS A 642 2.89 30.93 16.65
N ILE A 643 3.32 30.34 15.54
CA ILE A 643 4.69 30.45 15.01
C ILE A 643 4.73 31.04 13.60
N THR A 644 3.63 31.64 13.14
CA THR A 644 3.52 32.21 11.80
C THR A 644 2.85 33.58 11.81
N GLU A 645 3.25 34.44 10.89
CA GLU A 645 2.68 35.76 10.64
C GLU A 645 2.24 35.89 9.18
N ARG A 646 1.03 36.43 8.91
CA ARG A 646 0.54 36.68 7.56
C ARG A 646 1.23 37.92 6.98
N ILE A 647 1.77 37.79 5.78
CA ILE A 647 2.34 38.88 5.00
C ILE A 647 1.51 39.01 3.71
N THR A 648 0.92 40.19 3.53
CA THR A 648 0.28 40.54 2.26
C THR A 648 1.38 41.04 1.33
N VAL A 649 1.55 40.39 0.19
CA VAL A 649 2.43 40.87 -0.88
C VAL A 649 1.64 41.93 -1.65
N GLU A 650 2.07 43.19 -1.61
CA GLU A 650 1.52 44.28 -2.45
C GLU A 650 1.89 44.10 -3.93
#